data_AF-A0AAV1C0V0-F1
#
_entry.id   AF-A0AAV1C0V0-F1
#
_cell.length_a   1.000
_cell.length_b   1.000
_cell.length_c   1.000
_cell.angle_alpha   90.00
_cell.angle_beta   90.00
_cell.angle_gamma   90.00
#
_symmetry.space_group_name_H-M   'P 1'
#
loop_
_entity.id
_entity.type
_entity.pdbx_description
1 polymer ?
#
loop_
_entity_poly.entity_id
_entity_poly.type
_entity_poly.pdbx_seq_one_letter_code
_entity_poly.pdbx_strand_id
1 'polypeptide(L)'
;MASECGYPETITIPLLGLPEGELAATEQKWWNKILDLKEAKNQLILLSIPLSLTSLSHYLIPLVSVMFAGHLGELQLAGATLANSWAVATGWAFAVGLSGGLETLCGQGYGAKLHGILGMYLQASCMISFFFCILLSTNILRFLRAQSVVLPLVVCSVFPLLIHIPLAYGLVHWTNLGYCGPALAASISIWISALMLIFYVGRSDNFKQTWVGLSKESLKYIPQTLQLALPSAAMLCENTEATAYMIPYGLIASASTRVSNELGAGNPTKAKKAMIVSIKLCALLTLAMALDLSFGQNTWASLFTDSPIIMQQFASVTPLLIASIVIDIGCQGVLSEPSTRINGTNHIENRRTRSGGRLRRFGGAVRCEVAAEVGTAEAQKRQTTVRNGNDSLEICRVLNGMWQTSGGWGRIDRDDAVQAMLEYTDAGLTTFDMADHYGPAEDLYGIFINRVRRERPPEVLDSVRGLTKWVPPPVKMTGSFVRESIDVSRRRMDVASLDMLQFHWWDYSNSGYLDALKHLTDLKEEGKIKTVALTNFDTARLQKIIENGIPVVSNQVQHSVVDMRPQQKMAELCQLTGVKLITYGTVMGGLLSEKFLDTNLAIPFAGPPLNTPSLQKYKRMVDAWGGWSLFQKLLQTMKIIAAKYGVSIPTVAVRYILDQPAVAGSMIGVRLGLSEHIKDANAVFSFKLDEDDMSSIQEVTKKGRDLLKVIGDCGDEYRRV
;
A
#
# COMPACT_ATOMS: atom_id res chain seq x y z
N MET A 1 -30.37 -40.12 18.79
CA MET A 1 -29.70 -41.23 18.09
C MET A 1 -28.88 -40.63 16.97
N ALA A 2 -27.59 -40.91 16.99
CA ALA A 2 -26.60 -40.53 15.98
C ALA A 2 -26.53 -41.59 14.87
N SER A 3 -26.17 -41.16 13.65
CA SER A 3 -25.47 -41.89 12.56
C SER A 3 -25.78 -41.16 11.25
N GLU A 4 -24.88 -40.88 10.31
CA GLU A 4 -23.52 -41.35 10.08
C GLU A 4 -22.82 -40.44 9.04
N CYS A 5 -21.51 -40.34 9.18
CA CYS A 5 -20.56 -39.67 8.28
C CYS A 5 -20.33 -40.43 6.98
N GLY A 6 -19.88 -39.72 5.95
CA GLY A 6 -19.19 -40.29 4.79
C GLY A 6 -18.46 -39.22 3.97
N TYR A 7 -17.24 -38.86 4.37
CA TYR A 7 -16.28 -38.16 3.51
C TYR A 7 -15.54 -39.20 2.65
N PRO A 8 -15.32 -38.97 1.33
CA PRO A 8 -14.51 -39.87 0.53
C PRO A 8 -13.01 -39.68 0.83
N GLU A 9 -12.31 -40.80 0.65
CA GLU A 9 -10.95 -41.12 1.05
C GLU A 9 -9.86 -40.12 0.62
N THR A 10 -8.91 -39.91 1.54
CA THR A 10 -7.59 -39.34 1.31
C THR A 10 -6.84 -40.11 0.22
N ILE A 11 -6.64 -39.47 -0.94
CA ILE A 11 -5.61 -39.86 -1.90
C ILE A 11 -4.26 -39.41 -1.34
N THR A 12 -3.54 -40.33 -0.71
CA THR A 12 -2.11 -40.17 -0.39
C THR A 12 -1.29 -40.26 -1.68
N ILE A 13 -0.68 -39.13 -2.09
CA ILE A 13 0.44 -39.09 -3.04
C ILE A 13 1.73 -39.01 -2.21
N PRO A 14 2.77 -39.82 -2.49
CA PRO A 14 3.93 -39.95 -1.61
C PRO A 14 4.90 -38.78 -1.80
N LEU A 15 4.94 -37.89 -0.80
CA LEU A 15 6.09 -37.03 -0.55
C LEU A 15 7.17 -37.90 0.12
N LEU A 16 8.29 -38.09 -0.57
CA LEU A 16 9.55 -38.71 -0.14
C LEU A 16 9.76 -38.75 1.39
N GLY A 17 9.25 -39.80 2.02
CA GLY A 17 9.64 -40.27 3.34
C GLY A 17 10.20 -41.66 3.17
N LEU A 18 11.53 -41.81 3.27
CA LEU A 18 12.11 -43.13 3.53
C LEU A 18 11.90 -43.46 5.02
N PRO A 19 11.62 -44.72 5.38
CA PRO A 19 11.32 -45.09 6.75
C PRO A 19 12.60 -45.08 7.60
N GLU A 20 12.57 -44.36 8.72
CA GLU A 20 13.58 -44.50 9.78
C GLU A 20 13.29 -45.80 10.56
N GLY A 21 14.04 -46.85 10.21
CA GLY A 21 14.26 -48.03 11.04
C GLY A 21 15.73 -48.05 11.50
N GLU A 22 15.92 -48.27 12.79
CA GLU A 22 17.17 -48.25 13.56
C GLU A 22 18.40 -48.85 12.85
N LEU A 23 19.53 -48.12 12.86
CA LEU A 23 20.86 -48.63 13.23
C LEU A 23 21.96 -47.55 13.08
N ALA A 24 22.93 -47.62 13.99
CA ALA A 24 24.24 -46.97 14.00
C ALA A 24 24.34 -45.50 14.48
N ALA A 25 24.61 -45.37 15.79
CA ALA A 25 25.43 -44.29 16.33
C ALA A 25 26.65 -44.06 15.43
N THR A 26 26.71 -42.91 14.77
CA THR A 26 27.86 -42.50 13.97
C THR A 26 28.22 -41.07 14.30
N GLU A 27 29.52 -40.89 14.51
CA GLU A 27 30.20 -39.69 15.00
C GLU A 27 29.63 -38.38 14.43
N GLN A 28 29.23 -37.50 15.34
CA GLN A 28 28.81 -36.14 14.97
C GLN A 28 30.06 -35.32 14.61
N LYS A 29 30.48 -35.43 13.35
CA LYS A 29 31.59 -34.66 12.76
C LYS A 29 31.43 -33.16 13.06
N TRP A 30 32.51 -32.50 13.46
CA TRP A 30 32.55 -31.09 13.86
C TRP A 30 31.92 -30.11 12.85
N TRP A 31 31.94 -30.45 11.56
CA TRP A 31 31.28 -29.70 10.50
C TRP A 31 29.76 -29.52 10.69
N ASN A 32 29.07 -30.46 11.35
CA ASN A 32 27.63 -30.34 11.66
C ASN A 32 27.33 -29.25 12.70
N LYS A 33 28.33 -28.78 13.46
CA LYS A 33 28.21 -27.59 14.31
C LYS A 33 28.34 -26.28 13.52
N ILE A 34 28.97 -26.34 12.34
CA ILE A 34 29.24 -25.17 11.49
C ILE A 34 28.15 -24.97 10.45
N LEU A 35 27.63 -26.03 9.81
CA LEU A 35 26.55 -25.95 8.82
C LEU A 35 25.62 -27.17 8.98
N ASP A 36 24.30 -26.95 9.03
CA ASP A 36 23.33 -28.04 9.06
C ASP A 36 23.29 -28.71 7.68
N LEU A 37 24.03 -29.82 7.53
CA LEU A 37 24.20 -30.49 6.24
C LEU A 37 22.90 -31.04 5.66
N LYS A 38 21.89 -31.34 6.49
CA LYS A 38 20.60 -31.87 6.02
C LYS A 38 19.75 -30.76 5.42
N GLU A 39 19.64 -29.63 6.10
CA GLU A 39 18.95 -28.44 5.57
C GLU A 39 19.71 -27.82 4.39
N ALA A 40 21.05 -27.76 4.46
CA ALA A 40 21.89 -27.28 3.37
C ALA A 40 21.74 -28.13 2.10
N LYS A 41 21.72 -29.46 2.23
CA LYS A 41 21.51 -30.37 1.09
C LYS A 41 20.12 -30.17 0.48
N ASN A 42 19.09 -30.00 1.29
CA ASN A 42 17.72 -29.76 0.80
C ASN A 42 17.60 -28.40 0.10
N GLN A 43 18.15 -27.32 0.65
CA GLN A 43 18.14 -26.01 0.02
C GLN A 43 18.95 -26.01 -1.29
N LEU A 44 20.19 -26.50 -1.26
CA LEU A 44 21.08 -26.53 -2.41
C LEU A 44 20.54 -27.39 -3.56
N ILE A 45 20.18 -28.65 -3.29
CA ILE A 45 19.86 -29.61 -4.35
C ILE A 45 18.44 -29.44 -4.87
N LEU A 46 17.46 -29.17 -4.00
CA LEU A 46 16.05 -29.17 -4.40
C LEU A 46 15.56 -27.81 -4.91
N LEU A 47 16.23 -26.70 -4.54
CA LEU A 47 15.74 -25.35 -4.82
C LEU A 47 16.82 -24.44 -5.42
N SER A 48 17.98 -24.30 -4.78
CA SER A 48 18.98 -23.31 -5.21
C SER A 48 19.64 -23.67 -6.54
N ILE A 49 20.08 -24.92 -6.74
CA ILE A 49 20.73 -25.34 -8.00
C ILE A 49 19.80 -25.16 -9.21
N PRO A 50 18.54 -25.66 -9.20
CA PRO A 50 17.62 -25.42 -10.31
C PRO A 50 17.33 -23.94 -10.56
N LEU A 51 17.19 -23.12 -9.51
CA LEU A 51 16.93 -21.69 -9.65
C LEU A 51 18.14 -20.93 -10.18
N SER A 52 19.34 -21.16 -9.64
CA SER A 52 20.58 -20.59 -10.15
C SER A 52 20.82 -21.01 -11.61
N LEU A 53 20.57 -22.28 -11.96
CA LEU A 53 20.68 -22.75 -13.34
C LEU A 53 19.65 -22.06 -14.26
N THR A 54 18.43 -21.87 -13.79
CA THR A 54 17.37 -21.17 -14.53
C THR A 54 17.72 -19.71 -14.75
N SER A 55 18.09 -18.97 -13.69
CA SER A 55 18.47 -17.56 -13.76
C SER A 55 19.72 -17.36 -14.63
N LEU A 56 20.74 -18.21 -14.46
CA LEU A 56 21.94 -18.20 -15.29
C LEU A 56 21.60 -18.48 -16.75
N SER A 57 20.74 -19.47 -17.05
CA SER A 57 20.34 -19.77 -18.43
C SER A 57 19.61 -18.59 -19.08
N HIS A 58 18.74 -17.88 -18.36
CA HIS A 58 18.05 -16.70 -18.89
C HIS A 58 19.01 -15.55 -19.16
N TYR A 59 19.98 -15.32 -18.27
CA TYR A 59 20.99 -14.29 -18.44
C TYR A 59 22.02 -14.62 -19.53
N LEU A 60 22.33 -15.91 -19.72
CA LEU A 60 23.25 -16.37 -20.77
C LEU A 60 22.75 -16.07 -22.18
N ILE A 61 21.44 -15.96 -22.40
CA ILE A 61 20.86 -15.69 -23.73
C ILE A 61 21.37 -14.37 -24.33
N PRO A 62 21.20 -13.20 -23.67
CA PRO A 62 21.80 -11.96 -24.15
C PRO A 62 23.32 -11.96 -24.02
N LEU A 63 23.89 -12.57 -22.98
CA LEU A 63 25.34 -12.58 -22.76
C LEU A 63 26.11 -13.26 -23.90
N VAL A 64 25.65 -14.42 -24.37
CA VAL A 64 26.26 -15.13 -25.50
C VAL A 64 26.16 -14.29 -26.77
N SER A 65 25.06 -13.57 -26.97
CA SER A 65 24.91 -12.66 -28.10
C SER A 65 25.94 -11.52 -28.07
N VAL A 66 26.25 -11.00 -26.88
CA VAL A 66 27.30 -10.00 -26.66
C VAL A 66 28.70 -10.61 -26.87
N MET A 67 28.95 -11.84 -26.41
CA MET A 67 30.22 -12.57 -26.66
C MET A 67 30.48 -12.69 -28.16
N PHE A 68 29.50 -13.12 -28.95
CA PHE A 68 29.63 -13.22 -30.40
C PHE A 68 29.79 -11.85 -31.08
N ALA A 69 29.07 -10.82 -30.63
CA ALA A 69 29.23 -9.46 -31.13
C ALA A 69 30.62 -8.88 -30.82
N GLY A 70 31.23 -9.29 -29.70
CA GLY A 70 32.58 -8.96 -29.29
C GLY A 70 33.67 -9.34 -30.28
N HIS A 71 33.53 -10.50 -30.92
CA HIS A 71 34.45 -10.98 -31.95
C HIS A 71 34.24 -10.31 -33.32
N LEU A 72 33.17 -9.52 -33.50
CA LEU A 72 32.92 -8.76 -34.74
C LEU A 72 33.59 -7.37 -34.74
N GLY A 73 33.93 -6.84 -33.56
CA GLY A 73 34.62 -5.56 -33.41
C GLY A 73 34.17 -4.77 -32.18
N GLU A 74 35.02 -3.84 -31.73
CA GLU A 74 34.78 -3.04 -30.52
C GLU A 74 33.49 -2.19 -30.60
N LEU A 75 33.12 -1.71 -31.79
CA LEU A 75 31.88 -0.93 -31.99
C LEU A 75 30.63 -1.81 -31.88
N GLN A 76 30.69 -3.04 -32.37
CA GLN A 76 29.61 -4.03 -32.32
C GLN A 76 29.42 -4.54 -30.89
N LEU A 77 30.52 -4.79 -30.17
CA LEU A 77 30.51 -5.08 -28.74
C LEU A 77 29.82 -3.96 -27.95
N ALA A 78 30.18 -2.71 -28.23
CA ALA A 78 29.62 -1.55 -27.55
C ALA A 78 28.14 -1.34 -27.86
N GLY A 79 27.73 -1.49 -29.12
CA GLY A 79 26.33 -1.38 -29.54
C GLY A 79 25.45 -2.48 -28.95
N ALA A 80 25.90 -3.74 -28.98
CA ALA A 80 25.16 -4.87 -28.42
C ALA A 80 25.00 -4.77 -26.91
N THR A 81 26.05 -4.32 -26.22
CA THR A 81 26.01 -4.20 -24.76
C THR A 81 25.16 -3.00 -24.31
N LEU A 82 25.24 -1.86 -24.98
CA LEU A 82 24.39 -0.70 -24.69
C LEU A 82 22.90 -1.02 -24.90
N ALA A 83 22.56 -1.75 -25.97
CA ALA A 83 21.19 -2.21 -26.23
C ALA A 83 20.69 -3.16 -25.13
N ASN A 84 21.56 -4.05 -24.65
CA ASN A 84 21.25 -4.96 -23.55
C ASN A 84 21.04 -4.20 -22.23
N SER A 85 21.94 -3.29 -21.85
CA SER A 85 21.81 -2.48 -20.62
C SER A 85 20.54 -1.62 -20.65
N TRP A 86 20.17 -1.05 -21.81
CA TRP A 86 18.91 -0.32 -21.95
C TRP A 86 17.68 -1.23 -21.75
N ALA A 87 17.68 -2.43 -22.33
CA ALA A 87 16.61 -3.41 -22.17
C ALA A 87 16.50 -3.91 -20.72
N VAL A 88 17.64 -4.09 -20.05
CA VAL A 88 17.69 -4.48 -18.63
C VAL A 88 17.15 -3.38 -17.73
N ALA A 89 17.58 -2.13 -17.91
CA ALA A 89 17.17 -1.00 -17.07
C ALA A 89 15.69 -0.61 -17.26
N THR A 90 15.19 -0.62 -18.51
CA THR A 90 13.83 -0.14 -18.81
C THR A 90 12.76 -1.24 -18.79
N GLY A 91 13.15 -2.51 -18.99
CA GLY A 91 12.23 -3.64 -19.03
C GLY A 91 12.44 -4.61 -17.87
N TRP A 92 13.63 -5.20 -17.77
CA TRP A 92 13.90 -6.33 -16.87
C TRP A 92 13.85 -5.92 -15.38
N ALA A 93 14.47 -4.81 -15.00
CA ALA A 93 14.49 -4.33 -13.62
C ALA A 93 13.08 -4.09 -13.05
N PHE A 94 12.17 -3.56 -13.89
CA PHE A 94 10.78 -3.33 -13.53
C PHE A 94 9.99 -4.65 -13.40
N ALA A 95 10.21 -5.59 -14.32
CA ALA A 95 9.57 -6.92 -14.30
C ALA A 95 10.02 -7.75 -13.08
N VAL A 96 11.31 -7.74 -12.75
CA VAL A 96 11.86 -8.43 -11.56
C VAL A 96 11.31 -7.81 -10.28
N GLY A 97 11.25 -6.48 -10.18
CA GLY A 97 10.67 -5.79 -9.02
C GLY A 97 9.20 -6.14 -8.76
N LEU A 98 8.40 -6.30 -9.82
CA LEU A 98 7.01 -6.75 -9.70
C LEU A 98 6.89 -8.25 -9.39
N SER A 99 7.78 -9.08 -9.93
CA SER A 99 7.81 -10.53 -9.68
C SER A 99 8.27 -10.89 -8.27
N GLY A 100 9.17 -10.13 -7.65
CA GLY A 100 9.67 -10.42 -6.28
C GLY A 100 8.57 -10.35 -5.21
N GLY A 101 7.60 -9.44 -5.38
CA GLY A 101 6.41 -9.39 -4.52
C GLY A 101 5.51 -10.63 -4.66
N LEU A 102 5.40 -11.17 -5.89
CA LEU A 102 4.62 -12.37 -6.18
C LEU A 102 5.26 -13.63 -5.56
N GLU A 103 6.58 -13.78 -5.66
CA GLU A 103 7.32 -14.92 -5.09
C GLU A 103 7.06 -15.06 -3.58
N THR A 104 7.12 -13.93 -2.85
CA THR A 104 6.87 -13.90 -1.40
C THR A 104 5.41 -14.26 -1.06
N LEU A 105 4.44 -13.68 -1.76
CA LEU A 105 3.02 -13.91 -1.50
C LEU A 105 2.58 -15.33 -1.86
N CYS A 106 3.10 -15.88 -2.96
CA CYS A 106 2.88 -17.26 -3.36
C CYS A 106 3.52 -18.25 -2.37
N GLY A 107 4.74 -17.99 -1.90
CA GLY A 107 5.38 -18.81 -0.86
C GLY A 107 4.58 -18.83 0.45
N GLN A 108 4.06 -17.68 0.89
CA GLN A 108 3.22 -17.60 2.09
C GLN A 108 1.87 -18.32 1.91
N GLY A 109 1.20 -18.13 0.78
CA GLY A 109 -0.06 -18.81 0.47
C GLY A 109 0.11 -20.33 0.37
N TYR A 110 1.23 -20.79 -0.19
CA TYR A 110 1.57 -22.21 -0.29
C TYR A 110 1.87 -22.83 1.07
N GLY A 111 2.70 -22.17 1.88
CA GLY A 111 3.01 -22.61 3.26
C GLY A 111 1.77 -22.67 4.17
N ALA A 112 0.80 -21.76 3.96
CA ALA A 112 -0.48 -21.73 4.67
C ALA A 112 -1.54 -22.72 4.13
N LYS A 113 -1.20 -23.55 3.13
CA LYS A 113 -2.11 -24.48 2.44
C LYS A 113 -3.33 -23.83 1.78
N LEU A 114 -3.26 -22.54 1.43
CA LEU A 114 -4.31 -21.78 0.77
C LEU A 114 -4.15 -21.83 -0.76
N HIS A 115 -4.16 -23.02 -1.35
CA HIS A 115 -3.73 -23.22 -2.75
C HIS A 115 -4.58 -22.44 -3.77
N GLY A 116 -5.85 -22.14 -3.45
CA GLY A 116 -6.73 -21.32 -4.29
C GLY A 116 -6.26 -19.87 -4.48
N ILE A 117 -5.49 -19.31 -3.52
CA ILE A 117 -5.02 -17.92 -3.58
C ILE A 117 -3.83 -17.75 -4.56
N LEU A 118 -3.06 -18.83 -4.80
CA LEU A 118 -1.92 -18.82 -5.72
C LEU A 118 -2.35 -18.53 -7.16
N GLY A 119 -3.45 -19.15 -7.59
CA GLY A 119 -4.02 -18.90 -8.92
C GLY A 119 -4.46 -17.45 -9.11
N MET A 120 -5.03 -16.84 -8.07
CA MET A 120 -5.44 -15.44 -8.10
C MET A 120 -4.24 -14.48 -8.10
N TYR A 121 -3.18 -14.77 -7.33
CA TYR A 121 -1.95 -13.98 -7.35
C TYR A 121 -1.25 -14.04 -8.71
N LEU A 122 -1.18 -15.22 -9.32
CA LEU A 122 -0.64 -15.40 -10.66
C LEU A 122 -1.45 -14.63 -11.71
N GLN A 123 -2.78 -14.74 -11.68
CA GLN A 123 -3.67 -14.01 -12.60
C GLN A 123 -3.50 -12.48 -12.46
N ALA A 124 -3.47 -11.97 -11.22
CA ALA A 124 -3.25 -10.56 -10.95
C ALA A 124 -1.89 -10.07 -11.47
N SER A 125 -0.83 -10.86 -11.27
CA SER A 125 0.51 -10.54 -11.80
C SER A 125 0.53 -10.54 -13.33
N CYS A 126 -0.12 -11.50 -13.99
CA CYS A 126 -0.23 -11.52 -15.44
C CYS A 126 -0.98 -10.30 -15.98
N MET A 127 -2.05 -9.86 -15.30
CA MET A 127 -2.81 -8.66 -15.68
C MET A 127 -2.00 -7.38 -15.50
N ILE A 128 -1.25 -7.26 -14.40
CA ILE A 128 -0.37 -6.10 -14.13
C ILE A 128 0.74 -6.04 -15.19
N SER A 129 1.43 -7.15 -15.46
CA SER A 129 2.48 -7.22 -16.48
C SER A 129 1.96 -6.91 -17.89
N PHE A 130 0.76 -7.37 -18.24
CA PHE A 130 0.10 -7.07 -19.51
C PHE A 130 -0.22 -5.57 -19.67
N PHE A 131 -0.70 -4.93 -18.61
CA PHE A 131 -1.05 -3.50 -18.60
C PHE A 131 0.18 -2.60 -18.83
N PHE A 132 1.33 -2.95 -18.23
CA PHE A 132 2.57 -2.20 -18.40
C PHE A 132 3.19 -2.36 -19.80
N CYS A 133 3.10 -3.55 -20.40
CA CYS A 133 3.51 -3.76 -21.79
C CYS A 133 2.69 -2.89 -22.77
N ILE A 134 1.38 -2.75 -22.54
CA ILE A 134 0.50 -1.89 -23.35
C ILE A 134 0.85 -0.39 -23.20
N LEU A 135 1.16 0.05 -21.99
CA LEU A 135 1.60 1.44 -21.74
C LEU A 135 2.89 1.75 -22.50
N LEU A 136 3.84 0.81 -22.54
CA LEU A 136 5.09 1.00 -23.29
C LEU A 136 4.84 1.07 -24.80
N SER A 137 4.02 0.17 -25.36
CA SER A 137 3.71 0.13 -26.79
C SER A 137 2.92 1.35 -27.27
N THR A 138 1.99 1.86 -26.46
CA THR A 138 1.17 3.03 -26.81
C THR A 138 1.95 4.33 -26.82
N ASN A 139 2.97 4.47 -25.95
CA ASN A 139 3.86 5.63 -25.96
C ASN A 139 4.76 5.66 -27.21
N ILE A 140 5.25 4.51 -27.66
CA ILE A 140 6.07 4.40 -28.89
C ILE A 140 5.22 4.69 -30.15
N LEU A 141 4.00 4.17 -30.21
CA LEU A 141 3.05 4.44 -31.31
C LEU A 141 2.64 5.93 -31.37
N ARG A 142 2.46 6.59 -30.22
CA ARG A 142 2.14 8.02 -30.16
C ARG A 142 3.34 8.91 -30.51
N PHE A 143 4.54 8.51 -30.10
CA PHE A 143 5.79 9.17 -30.45
C PHE A 143 6.07 9.17 -31.96
N LEU A 144 5.80 8.04 -32.64
CA LEU A 144 6.01 7.92 -34.09
C LEU A 144 4.87 8.53 -34.92
N ARG A 145 3.61 8.48 -34.45
CA ARG A 145 2.48 9.17 -35.09
C ARG A 145 2.58 10.69 -35.05
N ALA A 146 3.18 11.26 -34.00
CA ALA A 146 3.43 12.69 -33.89
C ALA A 146 4.38 13.23 -34.98
N GLN A 147 5.14 12.35 -35.65
CA GLN A 147 6.13 12.72 -36.66
C GLN A 147 5.65 12.47 -38.11
N SER A 148 4.38 12.09 -38.30
CA SER A 148 3.77 11.82 -39.62
C SER A 148 4.50 10.80 -40.50
N VAL A 149 5.31 9.92 -39.90
CA VAL A 149 6.05 8.87 -40.61
C VAL A 149 5.15 7.63 -40.75
N VAL A 150 4.29 7.59 -41.78
CA VAL A 150 3.24 6.56 -41.92
C VAL A 150 3.54 5.53 -43.02
N LEU A 151 4.24 5.90 -44.10
CA LEU A 151 4.44 5.01 -45.25
C LEU A 151 5.39 3.81 -44.99
N PRO A 152 6.50 3.93 -44.24
CA PRO A 152 7.34 2.79 -43.86
C PRO A 152 6.62 1.80 -42.94
N LEU A 153 5.70 2.28 -42.10
CA LEU A 153 4.87 1.44 -41.22
C LEU A 153 3.92 0.54 -42.03
N VAL A 154 3.40 1.03 -43.17
CA VAL A 154 2.48 0.26 -44.03
C VAL A 154 3.25 -0.79 -44.84
N VAL A 155 4.40 -0.43 -45.40
CA VAL A 155 5.21 -1.36 -46.22
C VAL A 155 5.83 -2.47 -45.36
N CYS A 156 6.33 -2.13 -44.16
CA CYS A 156 6.91 -3.09 -43.21
C CYS A 156 5.88 -3.93 -42.47
N SER A 157 4.57 -3.63 -42.58
CA SER A 157 3.51 -4.49 -42.05
C SER A 157 2.85 -5.35 -43.12
N VAL A 158 2.70 -4.87 -44.36
CA VAL A 158 1.95 -5.59 -45.40
C VAL A 158 2.75 -6.71 -46.07
N PHE A 159 4.05 -6.50 -46.35
CA PHE A 159 4.85 -7.51 -47.07
C PHE A 159 5.21 -8.74 -46.21
N PRO A 160 5.61 -8.60 -44.92
CA PRO A 160 5.78 -9.75 -44.03
C PRO A 160 4.46 -10.49 -43.82
N LEU A 161 3.33 -9.78 -43.76
CA LEU A 161 2.00 -10.36 -43.59
C LEU A 161 1.60 -11.26 -44.77
N LEU A 162 1.88 -10.85 -46.02
CA LEU A 162 1.58 -11.65 -47.22
C LEU A 162 2.36 -12.97 -47.28
N ILE A 163 3.59 -13.00 -46.72
CA ILE A 163 4.41 -14.22 -46.60
C ILE A 163 4.03 -15.03 -45.35
N HIS A 164 3.64 -14.33 -44.28
CA HIS A 164 3.29 -14.91 -43.00
C HIS A 164 2.00 -15.73 -43.06
N ILE A 165 0.99 -15.30 -43.83
CA ILE A 165 -0.31 -16.00 -43.93
C ILE A 165 -0.16 -17.44 -44.45
N PRO A 166 0.47 -17.73 -45.62
CA PRO A 166 0.66 -19.10 -46.09
C PRO A 166 1.68 -19.88 -45.24
N LEU A 167 2.70 -19.22 -44.69
CA LEU A 167 3.70 -19.85 -43.82
C LEU A 167 3.11 -20.29 -42.47
N ALA A 168 2.26 -19.46 -41.86
CA ALA A 168 1.54 -19.79 -40.64
C ALA A 168 0.49 -20.88 -40.89
N TYR A 169 -0.26 -20.82 -41.99
CA TYR A 169 -1.22 -21.88 -42.35
C TYR A 169 -0.53 -23.24 -42.53
N GLY A 170 0.58 -23.28 -43.28
CA GLY A 170 1.37 -24.50 -43.48
C GLY A 170 1.96 -25.04 -42.17
N LEU A 171 2.52 -24.16 -41.33
CA LEU A 171 3.09 -24.57 -40.04
C LEU A 171 2.02 -25.01 -39.03
N VAL A 172 0.81 -24.46 -39.07
CA VAL A 172 -0.30 -24.89 -38.17
C VAL A 172 -0.91 -26.22 -38.60
N HIS A 173 -1.19 -26.38 -39.90
CA HIS A 173 -2.05 -27.46 -40.39
C HIS A 173 -1.31 -28.61 -41.05
N TRP A 174 -0.12 -28.37 -41.63
CA TRP A 174 0.67 -29.41 -42.31
C TRP A 174 1.85 -29.89 -41.48
N THR A 175 2.01 -29.35 -40.27
CA THR A 175 2.98 -29.83 -39.29
C THR A 175 2.30 -30.03 -37.94
N ASN A 176 2.89 -30.84 -37.06
CA ASN A 176 2.36 -31.09 -35.71
C ASN A 176 2.50 -29.87 -34.76
N LEU A 177 2.91 -28.70 -35.27
CA LEU A 177 3.17 -27.52 -34.46
C LEU A 177 1.89 -26.80 -34.00
N GLY A 178 0.75 -27.03 -34.67
CA GLY A 178 -0.54 -26.46 -34.25
C GLY A 178 -0.47 -24.97 -33.95
N TYR A 179 -0.91 -24.55 -32.76
CA TYR A 179 -0.90 -23.14 -32.35
C TYR A 179 0.50 -22.51 -32.17
N CYS A 180 1.59 -23.31 -32.18
CA CYS A 180 2.98 -22.81 -32.17
C CYS A 180 3.48 -22.41 -33.56
N GLY A 181 2.87 -22.93 -34.63
CA GLY A 181 3.21 -22.63 -36.02
C GLY A 181 3.19 -21.14 -36.39
N PRO A 182 2.19 -20.34 -35.96
CA PRO A 182 2.13 -18.91 -36.24
C PRO A 182 3.26 -18.13 -35.58
N ALA A 183 3.71 -18.51 -34.37
CA ALA A 183 4.79 -17.82 -33.66
C ALA A 183 6.14 -17.99 -34.39
N LEU A 184 6.43 -19.18 -34.92
CA LEU A 184 7.64 -19.45 -35.71
C LEU A 184 7.61 -18.75 -37.07
N ALA A 185 6.44 -18.71 -37.72
CA ALA A 185 6.24 -17.97 -38.96
C ALA A 185 6.57 -16.47 -38.80
N ALA A 186 6.25 -15.87 -37.64
CA ALA A 186 6.51 -14.45 -37.38
C ALA A 186 8.01 -14.14 -37.31
N SER A 187 8.80 -15.01 -36.67
CA SER A 187 10.25 -14.84 -36.53
C SER A 187 10.98 -14.88 -37.88
N ILE A 188 10.57 -15.77 -38.79
CA ILE A 188 11.20 -15.93 -40.10
C ILE A 188 10.95 -14.69 -40.99
N SER A 189 9.74 -14.14 -40.96
CA SER A 189 9.39 -12.97 -41.77
C SER A 189 10.16 -11.70 -41.38
N ILE A 190 10.58 -11.58 -40.12
CA ILE A 190 11.38 -10.44 -39.61
C ILE A 190 12.80 -10.45 -40.19
N TRP A 191 13.44 -11.62 -40.32
CA TRP A 191 14.79 -11.75 -40.85
C TRP A 191 14.89 -11.48 -42.35
N ILE A 192 13.87 -11.86 -43.12
CA ILE A 192 13.79 -11.56 -44.55
C ILE A 192 13.82 -10.05 -44.79
N SER A 193 13.15 -9.28 -43.93
CA SER A 193 13.08 -7.82 -44.04
C SER A 193 14.44 -7.14 -43.80
N ALA A 194 15.25 -7.66 -42.88
CA ALA A 194 16.57 -7.12 -42.57
C ALA A 194 17.56 -7.28 -43.74
N LEU A 195 17.54 -8.44 -44.42
CA LEU A 195 18.43 -8.73 -45.54
C LEU A 195 18.10 -7.88 -46.78
N MET A 196 16.82 -7.60 -47.01
CA MET A 196 16.38 -6.73 -48.11
C MET A 196 16.90 -5.29 -47.96
N LEU A 197 16.99 -4.77 -46.73
CA LEU A 197 17.50 -3.42 -46.46
C LEU A 197 19.00 -3.29 -46.74
N ILE A 198 19.79 -4.31 -46.36
CA ILE A 198 21.24 -4.35 -46.60
C ILE A 198 21.52 -4.35 -48.11
N PHE A 199 20.77 -5.14 -48.87
CA PHE A 199 20.89 -5.20 -50.31
C PHE A 199 20.52 -3.87 -50.99
N TYR A 200 19.45 -3.22 -50.52
CA TYR A 200 19.02 -1.91 -51.02
C TYR A 200 20.09 -0.83 -50.80
N VAL A 201 20.71 -0.77 -49.62
CA VAL A 201 21.77 0.20 -49.31
C VAL A 201 23.02 -0.05 -50.18
N GLY A 202 23.38 -1.31 -50.42
CA GLY A 202 24.54 -1.67 -51.24
C GLY A 202 24.37 -1.43 -52.74
N ARG A 203 23.13 -1.33 -53.26
CA ARG A 203 22.84 -1.15 -54.69
C ARG A 203 22.17 0.15 -55.08
N SER A 204 21.69 0.95 -54.13
CA SER A 204 21.01 2.20 -54.43
C SER A 204 21.99 3.28 -54.88
N ASP A 205 21.74 3.83 -56.07
CA ASP A 205 22.55 4.91 -56.66
C ASP A 205 22.51 6.21 -55.82
N ASN A 206 21.55 6.32 -54.89
CA ASN A 206 21.39 7.48 -54.01
C ASN A 206 22.51 7.65 -52.98
N PHE A 207 23.28 6.58 -52.67
CA PHE A 207 24.36 6.62 -51.67
C PHE A 207 25.76 6.65 -52.27
N LYS A 208 25.86 6.72 -53.61
CA LYS A 208 27.15 6.75 -54.33
C LYS A 208 28.04 7.95 -53.95
N GLN A 209 27.46 9.05 -53.45
CA GLN A 209 28.22 10.24 -53.03
C GLN A 209 28.69 10.19 -51.57
N THR A 210 28.09 9.36 -50.71
CA THR A 210 28.40 9.26 -49.27
C THR A 210 29.13 7.99 -48.89
N TRP A 211 29.07 6.96 -49.74
CA TRP A 211 29.73 5.67 -49.54
C TRP A 211 30.80 5.47 -50.63
N VAL A 212 32.04 5.81 -50.31
CA VAL A 212 33.20 5.75 -51.23
C VAL A 212 34.18 4.61 -50.92
N GLY A 213 33.79 3.68 -50.04
CA GLY A 213 34.65 2.58 -49.59
C GLY A 213 35.57 2.97 -48.43
N LEU A 214 36.43 2.03 -48.01
CA LEU A 214 37.26 2.15 -46.81
C LEU A 214 38.57 2.93 -47.08
N SER A 215 38.92 3.90 -46.21
CA SER A 215 40.03 4.87 -46.39
C SER A 215 41.10 4.82 -45.28
N LYS A 216 42.35 5.19 -45.60
CA LYS A 216 43.50 5.30 -44.67
C LYS A 216 43.53 6.56 -43.80
N GLU A 217 42.67 7.56 -44.04
CA GLU A 217 42.49 8.71 -43.13
C GLU A 217 41.84 8.32 -41.78
N SER A 218 41.29 7.12 -41.69
CA SER A 218 40.72 6.51 -40.47
C SER A 218 41.73 6.36 -39.31
N LEU A 219 43.04 6.50 -39.57
CA LEU A 219 44.10 6.35 -38.56
C LEU A 219 44.33 7.59 -37.69
N LYS A 220 43.75 8.75 -38.02
CA LYS A 220 43.79 9.95 -37.14
C LYS A 220 42.79 9.88 -35.96
N TYR A 221 41.93 8.87 -35.93
CA TYR A 221 40.87 8.70 -34.93
C TYR A 221 41.32 7.88 -33.70
N ILE A 222 42.61 7.60 -33.53
CA ILE A 222 43.16 6.74 -32.47
C ILE A 222 42.85 7.22 -31.02
N PRO A 223 42.84 8.52 -30.69
CA PRO A 223 42.34 8.98 -29.37
C PRO A 223 40.82 8.76 -29.18
N GLN A 224 40.05 8.74 -30.27
CA GLN A 224 38.64 8.30 -30.26
C GLN A 224 38.51 6.77 -30.17
N THR A 225 39.55 6.00 -30.51
CA THR A 225 39.65 4.55 -30.26
C THR A 225 39.83 4.23 -28.77
N LEU A 226 40.57 5.04 -28.02
CA LEU A 226 40.62 4.93 -26.54
C LEU A 226 39.26 5.24 -25.89
N GLN A 227 38.44 6.09 -26.52
CA GLN A 227 37.05 6.38 -26.13
C GLN A 227 36.08 5.19 -26.37
N LEU A 228 36.52 4.15 -27.09
CA LEU A 228 35.77 2.91 -27.37
C LEU A 228 36.25 1.71 -26.53
N ALA A 229 37.54 1.66 -26.18
CA ALA A 229 38.12 0.59 -25.36
C ALA A 229 37.67 0.64 -23.87
N LEU A 230 37.59 1.84 -23.28
CA LEU A 230 37.16 2.05 -21.89
C LEU A 230 35.70 1.64 -21.62
N PRO A 231 34.71 2.04 -22.46
CA PRO A 231 33.35 1.52 -22.34
C PRO A 231 33.28 0.00 -22.48
N SER A 232 34.05 -0.60 -23.40
CA SER A 232 34.07 -2.05 -23.62
C SER A 232 34.62 -2.80 -22.40
N ALA A 233 35.68 -2.30 -21.76
CA ALA A 233 36.22 -2.86 -20.52
C ALA A 233 35.26 -2.68 -19.33
N ALA A 234 34.62 -1.52 -19.19
CA ALA A 234 33.61 -1.27 -18.15
C ALA A 234 32.36 -2.15 -18.32
N MET A 235 31.91 -2.35 -19.55
CA MET A 235 30.77 -3.21 -19.88
C MET A 235 31.09 -4.71 -19.74
N LEU A 236 32.34 -5.12 -19.97
CA LEU A 236 32.79 -6.46 -19.62
C LEU A 236 32.74 -6.67 -18.09
N CYS A 237 33.10 -5.64 -17.30
CA CYS A 237 32.95 -5.67 -15.84
C CYS A 237 31.48 -5.76 -15.41
N GLU A 238 30.58 -4.98 -16.02
CA GLU A 238 29.13 -5.02 -15.77
C GLU A 238 28.53 -6.41 -16.09
N ASN A 239 28.87 -6.98 -17.26
CA ASN A 239 28.43 -8.32 -17.63
C ASN A 239 29.00 -9.41 -16.71
N THR A 240 30.24 -9.24 -16.26
CA THR A 240 30.88 -10.14 -15.29
C THR A 240 30.20 -10.04 -13.92
N GLU A 241 29.93 -8.84 -13.44
CA GLU A 241 29.21 -8.58 -12.18
C GLU A 241 27.80 -9.18 -12.22
N ALA A 242 27.05 -8.95 -13.29
CA ALA A 242 25.71 -9.49 -13.46
C ALA A 242 25.70 -11.02 -13.58
N THR A 243 26.65 -11.62 -14.30
CA THR A 243 26.79 -13.09 -14.34
C THR A 243 27.14 -13.65 -12.96
N ALA A 244 28.07 -12.99 -12.26
CA ALA A 244 28.45 -13.33 -10.91
C ALA A 244 27.29 -13.19 -9.92
N TYR A 245 26.35 -12.26 -10.15
CA TYR A 245 25.18 -12.05 -9.32
C TYR A 245 24.07 -13.11 -9.52
N MET A 246 23.92 -13.69 -10.72
CA MET A 246 22.83 -14.66 -11.00
C MET A 246 22.97 -15.98 -10.23
N ILE A 247 24.20 -16.40 -9.91
CA ILE A 247 24.47 -17.61 -9.13
C ILE A 247 23.99 -17.47 -7.66
N PRO A 248 24.39 -16.43 -6.90
CA PRO A 248 23.88 -16.17 -5.55
C PRO A 248 22.41 -15.74 -5.55
N TYR A 249 21.88 -15.11 -6.62
CA TYR A 249 20.45 -14.80 -6.72
C TYR A 249 19.55 -16.04 -6.56
N GLY A 250 19.90 -17.17 -7.18
CA GLY A 250 19.15 -18.41 -7.00
C GLY A 250 19.18 -18.96 -5.56
N LEU A 251 20.26 -18.71 -4.83
CA LEU A 251 20.37 -19.05 -3.40
C LEU A 251 19.50 -18.12 -2.54
N ILE A 252 19.45 -16.83 -2.86
CA ILE A 252 18.61 -15.82 -2.17
C ILE A 252 17.13 -16.09 -2.40
N ALA A 253 16.70 -16.32 -3.65
CA ALA A 253 15.32 -16.68 -3.99
C ALA A 253 14.88 -17.99 -3.31
N SER A 254 15.77 -18.99 -3.30
CA SER A 254 15.55 -20.25 -2.58
C SER A 254 15.40 -20.03 -1.06
N ALA A 255 16.22 -19.17 -0.46
CA ALA A 255 16.12 -18.82 0.95
C ALA A 255 14.81 -18.10 1.26
N SER A 256 14.41 -17.13 0.42
CA SER A 256 13.17 -16.38 0.55
C SER A 256 11.94 -17.29 0.48
N THR A 257 11.90 -18.20 -0.50
CA THR A 257 10.85 -19.21 -0.64
C THR A 257 10.80 -20.14 0.58
N ARG A 258 11.95 -20.65 1.03
CA ARG A 258 12.04 -21.57 2.18
C ARG A 258 11.61 -20.90 3.48
N VAL A 259 12.06 -19.68 3.74
CA VAL A 259 11.69 -18.87 4.92
C VAL A 259 10.20 -18.53 4.88
N SER A 260 9.68 -18.09 3.73
CA SER A 260 8.27 -17.75 3.54
C SER A 260 7.34 -18.95 3.76
N ASN A 261 7.73 -20.14 3.28
CA ASN A 261 6.99 -21.38 3.51
C ASN A 261 6.92 -21.75 5.00
N GLU A 262 8.06 -21.70 5.71
CA GLU A 262 8.12 -22.03 7.13
C GLU A 262 7.40 -20.99 8.01
N LEU A 263 7.41 -19.70 7.62
CA LEU A 263 6.61 -18.66 8.27
C LEU A 263 5.10 -18.85 8.01
N GLY A 264 4.70 -19.16 6.77
CA GLY A 264 3.31 -19.48 6.42
C GLY A 264 2.78 -20.72 7.13
N ALA A 265 3.66 -21.68 7.44
CA ALA A 265 3.35 -22.87 8.24
C ALA A 265 3.38 -22.63 9.76
N GLY A 266 3.67 -21.40 10.22
CA GLY A 266 3.71 -21.05 11.65
C GLY A 266 4.94 -21.57 12.41
N ASN A 267 6.05 -21.89 11.72
CA ASN A 267 7.27 -22.46 12.29
C ASN A 267 8.45 -21.45 12.32
N PRO A 268 8.44 -20.43 13.20
CA PRO A 268 9.46 -19.38 13.21
C PRO A 268 10.87 -19.89 13.50
N THR A 269 10.99 -20.95 14.32
CA THR A 269 12.28 -21.57 14.66
C THR A 269 12.92 -22.25 13.44
N LYS A 270 12.13 -22.87 12.56
CA LYS A 270 12.63 -23.49 11.32
C LYS A 270 12.98 -22.42 10.28
N ALA A 271 12.17 -21.36 10.17
CA ALA A 271 12.48 -20.21 9.33
C ALA A 271 13.84 -19.57 9.72
N LYS A 272 14.10 -19.40 11.02
CA LYS A 272 15.38 -18.88 11.53
C LYS A 272 16.56 -19.80 11.19
N LYS A 273 16.39 -21.12 11.33
CA LYS A 273 17.43 -22.09 10.96
C LYS A 273 17.72 -22.07 9.46
N ALA A 274 16.68 -22.04 8.62
CA ALA A 274 16.80 -21.95 7.18
C ALA A 274 17.59 -20.70 6.76
N MET A 275 17.28 -19.53 7.34
CA MET A 275 17.99 -18.28 7.08
C MET A 275 19.48 -18.34 7.45
N ILE A 276 19.83 -18.89 8.63
CA ILE A 276 21.23 -19.00 9.07
C ILE A 276 22.04 -19.89 8.13
N VAL A 277 21.43 -20.98 7.62
CA VAL A 277 22.07 -21.87 6.65
C VAL A 277 22.32 -21.13 5.33
N SER A 278 21.34 -20.36 4.83
CA SER A 278 21.48 -19.60 3.59
C SER A 278 22.56 -18.52 3.65
N ILE A 279 22.70 -17.83 4.80
CA ILE A 279 23.77 -16.83 5.01
C ILE A 279 25.16 -17.48 4.91
N LYS A 280 25.34 -18.65 5.51
CA LYS A 280 26.63 -19.37 5.49
C LYS A 280 26.96 -19.90 4.10
N LEU A 281 25.96 -20.41 3.37
CA LEU A 281 26.13 -20.85 1.99
C LEU A 281 26.47 -19.68 1.06
N CYS A 282 25.86 -18.52 1.27
CA CYS A 282 26.14 -17.31 0.50
C CYS A 282 27.58 -16.85 0.71
N ALA A 283 28.06 -16.80 1.96
CA ALA A 283 29.45 -16.44 2.27
C ALA A 283 30.48 -17.41 1.64
N LEU A 284 30.21 -18.72 1.66
CA LEU A 284 31.07 -19.72 1.02
C LEU A 284 31.10 -19.60 -0.51
N LEU A 285 29.94 -19.32 -1.11
CA LEU A 285 29.81 -19.13 -2.56
C LEU A 285 30.53 -17.87 -3.03
N THR A 286 30.38 -16.75 -2.33
CA THR A 286 31.10 -15.50 -2.63
C THR A 286 32.62 -15.70 -2.57
N LEU A 287 33.11 -16.48 -1.59
CA LEU A 287 34.53 -16.79 -1.47
C LEU A 287 35.04 -17.63 -2.66
N ALA A 288 34.27 -18.64 -3.08
CA ALA A 288 34.62 -19.47 -4.24
C ALA A 288 34.68 -18.63 -5.53
N MET A 289 33.69 -17.76 -5.75
CA MET A 289 33.63 -16.91 -6.93
C MET A 289 34.75 -15.88 -6.99
N ALA A 290 35.14 -15.31 -5.85
CA ALA A 290 36.27 -14.39 -5.77
C ALA A 290 37.60 -15.08 -6.13
N LEU A 291 37.77 -16.35 -5.74
CA LEU A 291 38.93 -17.17 -6.10
C LEU A 291 38.93 -17.49 -7.61
N ASP A 292 37.80 -17.94 -8.15
CA ASP A 292 37.67 -18.28 -9.57
C ASP A 292 37.96 -17.07 -10.49
N LEU A 293 37.46 -15.87 -10.17
CA LEU A 293 37.79 -14.66 -10.94
C LEU A 293 39.27 -14.28 -10.80
N SER A 294 39.86 -14.41 -9.61
CA SER A 294 41.27 -14.05 -9.38
C SER A 294 42.24 -14.89 -10.21
N PHE A 295 41.96 -16.19 -10.39
CA PHE A 295 42.82 -17.10 -11.15
C PHE A 295 42.39 -17.28 -12.61
N GLY A 296 41.12 -17.03 -12.95
CA GLY A 296 40.52 -17.28 -14.26
C GLY A 296 40.26 -16.04 -15.12
N GLN A 297 40.55 -14.82 -14.65
CA GLN A 297 40.21 -13.55 -15.33
C GLN A 297 40.62 -13.47 -16.81
N ASN A 298 41.78 -13.99 -17.19
CA ASN A 298 42.25 -13.93 -18.59
C ASN A 298 41.47 -14.89 -19.48
N THR A 299 41.14 -16.08 -18.99
CA THR A 299 40.31 -17.05 -19.70
C THR A 299 38.88 -16.52 -19.84
N TRP A 300 38.34 -15.93 -18.78
CA TRP A 300 37.02 -15.30 -18.81
C TRP A 300 36.93 -14.15 -19.82
N ALA A 301 37.89 -13.22 -19.81
CA ALA A 301 37.92 -12.11 -20.76
C ALA A 301 38.05 -12.55 -22.23
N SER A 302 38.80 -13.64 -22.47
CA SER A 302 38.98 -14.20 -23.82
C SER A 302 37.69 -14.73 -24.46
N LEU A 303 36.65 -15.00 -23.67
CA LEU A 303 35.33 -15.39 -24.19
C LEU A 303 34.55 -14.22 -24.82
N PHE A 304 34.96 -12.98 -24.57
CA PHE A 304 34.27 -11.77 -25.03
C PHE A 304 35.05 -10.97 -26.06
N THR A 305 36.38 -11.11 -26.07
CA THR A 305 37.23 -10.33 -26.96
C THR A 305 38.59 -10.98 -27.14
N ASP A 306 39.11 -10.90 -28.36
CA ASP A 306 40.48 -11.27 -28.69
C ASP A 306 41.47 -10.10 -28.49
N SER A 307 40.99 -8.92 -28.05
CA SER A 307 41.81 -7.71 -27.90
C SER A 307 42.71 -7.79 -26.66
N PRO A 308 44.05 -7.84 -26.82
CA PRO A 308 44.97 -7.91 -25.68
C PRO A 308 44.92 -6.65 -24.81
N ILE A 309 44.54 -5.50 -25.39
CA ILE A 309 44.39 -4.23 -24.68
C ILE A 309 43.20 -4.30 -23.72
N ILE A 310 42.06 -4.83 -24.18
CA ILE A 310 40.85 -4.96 -23.34
C ILE A 310 41.07 -6.02 -22.24
N MET A 311 41.74 -7.14 -22.55
CA MET A 311 42.08 -8.16 -21.56
C MET A 311 43.01 -7.62 -20.46
N GLN A 312 44.04 -6.84 -20.83
CA GLN A 312 44.95 -6.22 -19.86
C GLN A 312 44.25 -5.15 -19.01
N GLN A 313 43.35 -4.37 -19.60
CA GLN A 313 42.53 -3.39 -18.88
C GLN A 313 41.56 -4.09 -17.91
N PHE A 314 40.87 -5.14 -18.34
CA PHE A 314 40.00 -5.95 -17.48
C PHE A 314 40.77 -6.51 -16.28
N ALA A 315 41.94 -7.12 -16.51
CA ALA A 315 42.79 -7.64 -15.44
C ALA A 315 43.23 -6.57 -14.42
N SER A 316 43.38 -5.31 -14.84
CA SER A 316 43.73 -4.20 -13.94
C SER A 316 42.58 -3.74 -13.04
N VAL A 317 41.33 -3.97 -13.46
CA VAL A 317 40.12 -3.58 -12.71
C VAL A 317 39.46 -4.75 -11.96
N THR A 318 39.80 -6.01 -12.28
CA THR A 318 39.29 -7.21 -11.59
C THR A 318 39.37 -7.14 -10.06
N PRO A 319 40.44 -6.64 -9.41
CA PRO A 319 40.48 -6.55 -7.95
C PRO A 319 39.39 -5.64 -7.36
N LEU A 320 39.06 -4.54 -8.05
CA LEU A 320 37.96 -3.65 -7.67
C LEU A 320 36.60 -4.30 -7.92
N LEU A 321 36.46 -5.05 -9.02
CA LEU A 321 35.26 -5.82 -9.34
C LEU A 321 34.99 -6.91 -8.30
N ILE A 322 36.02 -7.64 -7.85
CA ILE A 322 35.90 -8.63 -6.77
C ILE A 322 35.47 -7.95 -5.46
N ALA A 323 36.03 -6.78 -5.13
CA ALA A 323 35.60 -6.02 -3.97
C ALA A 323 34.13 -5.57 -4.08
N SER A 324 33.67 -5.14 -5.27
CA SER A 324 32.26 -4.82 -5.55
C SER A 324 31.36 -6.02 -5.29
N ILE A 325 31.67 -7.18 -5.89
CA ILE A 325 30.90 -8.43 -5.74
C ILE A 325 30.81 -8.85 -4.27
N VAL A 326 31.90 -8.75 -3.50
CA VAL A 326 31.92 -9.08 -2.07
C VAL A 326 31.05 -8.11 -1.25
N ILE A 327 31.12 -6.81 -1.55
CA ILE A 327 30.34 -5.78 -0.85
C ILE A 327 28.86 -5.90 -1.19
N ASP A 328 28.52 -6.06 -2.46
CA ASP A 328 27.14 -6.09 -2.95
C ASP A 328 26.41 -7.35 -2.47
N ILE A 329 27.02 -8.54 -2.60
CA ILE A 329 26.44 -9.80 -2.13
C ILE A 329 26.46 -9.88 -0.58
N GLY A 330 27.56 -9.45 0.05
CA GLY A 330 27.73 -9.53 1.49
C GLY A 330 26.85 -8.56 2.28
N CYS A 331 26.53 -7.38 1.72
CA CYS A 331 25.74 -6.36 2.39
C CYS A 331 24.27 -6.32 1.92
N GLN A 332 23.97 -6.46 0.63
CA GLN A 332 22.56 -6.43 0.18
C GLN A 332 21.85 -7.73 0.53
N GLY A 333 22.33 -8.90 0.07
CA GLY A 333 21.63 -10.18 0.24
C GLY A 333 21.40 -10.61 1.70
N VAL A 334 22.21 -10.10 2.64
CA VAL A 334 22.11 -10.40 4.08
C VAL A 334 21.21 -9.40 4.84
N LEU A 335 21.13 -8.14 4.39
CA LEU A 335 20.46 -7.05 5.14
C LEU A 335 19.12 -6.61 4.54
N SER A 336 18.88 -6.79 3.23
CA SER A 336 17.76 -6.13 2.52
C SER A 336 16.40 -6.84 2.63
N GLU A 337 16.35 -8.14 2.94
CA GLU A 337 15.08 -8.89 3.00
C GLU A 337 14.67 -9.44 4.39
N PRO A 338 15.56 -9.89 5.30
CA PRO A 338 15.10 -10.52 6.54
C PRO A 338 14.99 -9.58 7.76
N SER A 339 15.61 -8.40 7.70
CA SER A 339 15.78 -7.52 8.87
C SER A 339 14.51 -6.81 9.33
N THR A 340 13.45 -6.78 8.51
CA THR A 340 12.17 -6.14 8.86
C THR A 340 11.19 -7.03 9.64
N ARG A 341 11.45 -8.32 9.89
CA ARG A 341 10.42 -9.22 10.47
C ARG A 341 10.81 -10.15 11.62
N ILE A 342 12.09 -10.25 12.03
CA ILE A 342 12.49 -11.16 13.13
C ILE A 342 12.41 -10.51 14.52
N ASN A 343 12.37 -9.17 14.62
CA ASN A 343 12.27 -8.50 15.93
C ASN A 343 10.84 -8.45 16.51
N GLY A 344 9.82 -8.93 15.78
CA GLY A 344 8.43 -8.93 16.26
C GLY A 344 8.03 -10.12 17.14
N THR A 345 8.87 -11.15 17.31
CA THR A 345 8.47 -12.40 17.98
C THR A 345 9.15 -12.68 19.32
N ASN A 346 10.09 -11.83 19.77
CA ASN A 346 10.80 -12.07 21.05
C ASN A 346 10.10 -11.52 22.30
N HIS A 347 8.90 -10.92 22.20
CA HIS A 347 8.18 -10.39 23.37
C HIS A 347 7.01 -11.23 23.89
N ILE A 348 6.77 -12.44 23.35
CA ILE A 348 5.58 -13.24 23.72
C ILE A 348 5.88 -14.44 24.64
N GLU A 349 7.13 -14.86 24.83
CA GLU A 349 7.44 -16.00 25.72
C GLU A 349 8.33 -15.61 26.91
N ASN A 350 7.74 -14.97 27.92
CA ASN A 350 8.08 -15.22 29.35
C ASN A 350 7.21 -14.40 30.30
N ARG A 351 5.96 -14.85 30.53
CA ARG A 351 5.23 -14.55 31.77
C ARG A 351 4.23 -15.66 32.11
N ARG A 352 4.74 -16.89 32.26
CA ARG A 352 4.13 -17.86 33.18
C ARG A 352 4.70 -17.61 34.57
N THR A 353 4.04 -16.77 35.36
CA THR A 353 4.34 -16.59 36.77
C THR A 353 3.92 -17.84 37.55
N ARG A 354 4.91 -18.61 37.98
CA ARG A 354 4.79 -19.50 39.15
C ARG A 354 4.46 -18.63 40.35
N SER A 355 3.31 -18.90 40.95
CA SER A 355 2.91 -18.40 42.27
C SER A 355 3.80 -19.01 43.35
N GLY A 356 4.34 -18.18 44.24
CA GLY A 356 4.91 -18.62 45.52
C GLY A 356 6.15 -17.84 45.92
N GLY A 357 6.00 -16.82 46.78
CA GLY A 357 7.17 -16.15 47.37
C GLY A 357 6.90 -14.80 48.04
N ARG A 358 6.34 -14.85 49.26
CA ARG A 358 6.55 -13.97 50.44
C ARG A 358 6.89 -12.47 50.24
N LEU A 359 6.02 -11.65 50.84
CA LEU A 359 6.19 -10.24 51.21
C LEU A 359 7.60 -9.87 51.68
N ARG A 360 8.09 -8.70 51.22
CA ARG A 360 8.77 -7.72 52.07
C ARG A 360 8.63 -6.30 51.53
N ARG A 361 8.01 -5.44 52.36
CA ARG A 361 7.96 -3.98 52.24
C ARG A 361 9.38 -3.41 52.16
N PHE A 362 9.59 -2.44 51.27
CA PHE A 362 10.39 -1.25 51.55
C PHE A 362 9.78 -0.06 50.83
N GLY A 363 9.43 0.97 51.61
CA GLY A 363 8.93 2.25 51.12
C GLY A 363 10.08 3.15 50.68
N GLY A 364 9.75 4.08 49.79
CA GLY A 364 10.65 5.12 49.31
C GLY A 364 9.91 6.00 48.34
N ALA A 365 9.20 6.99 48.89
CA ALA A 365 8.57 8.06 48.12
C ALA A 365 9.66 8.95 47.51
N VAL A 366 9.55 9.22 46.20
CA VAL A 366 10.16 10.41 45.59
C VAL A 366 9.09 11.04 44.70
N ARG A 367 8.48 12.09 45.26
CA ARG A 367 7.59 13.03 44.59
C ARG A 367 8.49 13.95 43.76
N CYS A 368 8.27 14.04 42.45
CA CYS A 368 8.84 15.09 41.63
C CYS A 368 7.67 15.94 41.12
N GLU A 369 7.41 17.04 41.83
CA GLU A 369 6.53 18.12 41.40
C GLU A 369 7.24 18.89 40.28
N VAL A 370 6.63 18.95 39.10
CA VAL A 370 6.91 20.01 38.14
C VAL A 370 5.71 20.94 38.21
N ALA A 371 5.91 22.07 38.86
CA ALA A 371 5.01 23.20 38.81
C ALA A 371 4.97 23.75 37.37
N ALA A 372 3.78 23.85 36.80
CA ALA A 372 3.48 24.78 35.74
C ALA A 372 2.29 25.62 36.21
N GLU A 373 2.58 26.84 36.63
CA GLU A 373 1.58 27.89 36.72
C GLU A 373 1.02 28.12 35.30
N VAL A 374 -0.26 27.82 35.10
CA VAL A 374 -1.04 28.27 33.96
C VAL A 374 -2.32 28.85 34.52
N GLY A 375 -2.58 30.11 34.18
CA GLY A 375 -3.75 30.86 34.61
C GLY A 375 -5.04 30.08 34.36
N THR A 376 -5.96 30.19 35.30
CA THR A 376 -7.28 29.54 35.28
C THR A 376 -8.12 30.07 34.12
N ALA A 377 -7.99 29.45 32.95
CA ALA A 377 -9.01 29.46 31.92
C ALA A 377 -10.14 28.51 32.35
N GLU A 378 -11.39 28.96 32.31
CA GLU A 378 -12.56 28.09 32.52
C GLU A 378 -12.47 26.86 31.62
N ALA A 379 -12.39 25.67 32.24
CA ALA A 379 -12.27 24.42 31.51
C ALA A 379 -13.48 24.22 30.58
N GLN A 380 -13.23 24.01 29.29
CA GLN A 380 -14.29 23.86 28.29
C GLN A 380 -15.12 22.60 28.56
N LYS A 381 -16.45 22.69 28.41
CA LYS A 381 -17.34 21.55 28.62
C LYS A 381 -17.03 20.43 27.62
N ARG A 382 -16.69 19.24 28.15
CA ARG A 382 -16.40 18.02 27.40
C ARG A 382 -17.64 17.38 26.78
N GLN A 383 -18.77 17.48 27.48
CA GLN A 383 -20.04 16.91 27.07
C GLN A 383 -21.00 18.00 26.61
N THR A 384 -21.94 17.62 25.75
CA THR A 384 -23.06 18.46 25.33
C THR A 384 -24.28 17.61 25.07
N THR A 385 -25.47 18.20 25.15
CA THR A 385 -26.73 17.52 24.84
C THR A 385 -27.26 18.00 23.50
N VAL A 386 -27.40 17.10 22.55
CA VAL A 386 -28.21 17.34 21.34
C VAL A 386 -29.67 17.12 21.68
N ARG A 387 -30.58 17.99 21.23
CA ARG A 387 -32.01 17.91 21.58
C ARG A 387 -32.90 18.44 20.46
N ASN A 388 -34.07 17.84 20.32
CA ASN A 388 -35.17 18.36 19.51
C ASN A 388 -36.50 17.91 20.13
N GLY A 389 -37.32 18.86 20.57
CA GLY A 389 -38.52 18.57 21.37
C GLY A 389 -38.17 17.80 22.65
N ASN A 390 -38.82 16.64 22.84
CA ASN A 390 -38.58 15.75 23.98
C ASN A 390 -37.38 14.80 23.78
N ASP A 391 -36.84 14.73 22.56
CA ASP A 391 -35.71 13.86 22.26
C ASP A 391 -34.41 14.54 22.69
N SER A 392 -33.56 13.82 23.42
CA SER A 392 -32.25 14.33 23.80
C SER A 392 -31.22 13.21 23.97
N LEU A 393 -29.97 13.53 23.65
CA LEU A 393 -28.84 12.64 23.88
C LEU A 393 -27.63 13.45 24.32
N GLU A 394 -27.04 13.07 25.46
CA GLU A 394 -25.74 13.58 25.86
C GLU A 394 -24.62 12.85 25.11
N ILE A 395 -23.70 13.61 24.52
CA ILE A 395 -22.54 13.13 23.78
C ILE A 395 -21.27 13.83 24.25
N CYS A 396 -20.12 13.16 24.09
CA CYS A 396 -18.82 13.81 24.13
C CYS A 396 -18.67 14.70 22.88
N ARG A 397 -18.17 15.92 23.06
CA ARG A 397 -17.97 16.87 21.94
C ARG A 397 -16.86 16.43 20.99
N VAL A 398 -15.93 15.60 21.44
CA VAL A 398 -14.95 14.93 20.57
C VAL A 398 -15.38 13.47 20.43
N LEU A 399 -15.73 13.08 19.21
CA LEU A 399 -16.27 11.77 18.89
C LEU A 399 -15.20 10.91 18.22
N ASN A 400 -15.20 9.62 18.53
CA ASN A 400 -14.29 8.64 17.94
C ASN A 400 -14.91 8.05 16.67
N GLY A 401 -14.45 8.52 15.51
CA GLY A 401 -14.96 8.07 14.21
C GLY A 401 -14.30 6.76 13.76
N MET A 402 -15.09 5.73 13.47
CA MET A 402 -14.62 4.38 13.16
C MET A 402 -14.54 4.06 11.66
N TRP A 403 -14.56 5.05 10.75
CA TRP A 403 -14.52 4.78 9.30
C TRP A 403 -13.28 3.97 8.87
N GLN A 404 -12.16 4.15 9.56
CA GLN A 404 -10.91 3.42 9.32
C GLN A 404 -11.06 1.90 9.50
N THR A 405 -12.16 1.41 10.10
CA THR A 405 -12.45 -0.01 10.19
C THR A 405 -13.06 -0.62 8.94
N SER A 406 -13.39 0.17 7.91
CA SER A 406 -14.04 -0.33 6.68
C SER A 406 -13.11 -1.14 5.75
N GLY A 407 -11.87 -1.46 6.18
CA GLY A 407 -10.89 -2.26 5.42
C GLY A 407 -9.98 -1.46 4.48
N GLY A 408 -10.35 -0.23 4.11
CA GLY A 408 -9.54 0.63 3.22
C GLY A 408 -8.23 1.18 3.84
N TRP A 409 -7.97 0.89 5.11
CA TRP A 409 -6.83 1.40 5.90
C TRP A 409 -5.95 0.28 6.46
N GLY A 410 -6.07 -0.95 5.94
CA GLY A 410 -5.33 -2.13 6.39
C GLY A 410 -6.13 -3.05 7.30
N ARG A 411 -5.49 -4.13 7.76
CA ARG A 411 -6.11 -5.12 8.65
C ARG A 411 -6.21 -4.56 10.08
N ILE A 412 -7.30 -4.90 10.75
CA ILE A 412 -7.55 -4.57 12.15
C ILE A 412 -7.57 -5.86 12.95
N ASP A 413 -6.84 -5.86 14.07
CA ASP A 413 -6.97 -6.89 15.09
C ASP A 413 -8.16 -6.56 16.00
N ARG A 414 -9.02 -7.54 16.26
CA ARG A 414 -10.28 -7.30 17.00
C ARG A 414 -10.03 -7.00 18.47
N ASP A 415 -9.10 -7.70 19.10
CA ASP A 415 -8.87 -7.59 20.53
C ASP A 415 -8.14 -6.29 20.85
N ASP A 416 -7.14 -5.93 20.04
CA ASP A 416 -6.44 -4.64 20.15
C ASP A 416 -7.40 -3.47 19.90
N ALA A 417 -8.31 -3.60 18.93
CA ALA A 417 -9.27 -2.54 18.63
C ALA A 417 -10.24 -2.30 19.80
N VAL A 418 -10.77 -3.38 20.38
CA VAL A 418 -11.66 -3.29 21.55
C VAL A 418 -10.91 -2.77 22.77
N GLN A 419 -9.66 -3.19 22.97
CA GLN A 419 -8.83 -2.69 24.05
C GLN A 419 -8.59 -1.17 23.93
N ALA A 420 -8.29 -0.68 22.73
CA ALA A 420 -8.19 0.75 22.48
C ALA A 420 -9.52 1.47 22.77
N MET A 421 -10.68 0.92 22.39
CA MET A 421 -11.98 1.54 22.72
C MET A 421 -12.20 1.70 24.24
N LEU A 422 -11.74 0.75 25.04
CA LEU A 422 -11.76 0.87 26.51
C LEU A 422 -10.86 2.01 26.98
N GLU A 423 -9.66 2.14 26.44
CA GLU A 423 -8.72 3.21 26.82
C GLU A 423 -9.23 4.61 26.43
N TYR A 424 -9.88 4.75 25.28
CA TYR A 424 -10.57 5.99 24.90
C TYR A 424 -11.69 6.33 25.88
N THR A 425 -12.46 5.33 26.30
CA THR A 425 -13.55 5.49 27.28
C THR A 425 -13.01 5.89 28.64
N ASP A 426 -11.95 5.23 29.12
CA ASP A 426 -11.28 5.53 30.38
C ASP A 426 -10.66 6.95 30.37
N ALA A 427 -10.28 7.46 29.20
CA ALA A 427 -9.83 8.83 28.98
C ALA A 427 -10.97 9.85 28.79
N GLY A 428 -12.23 9.45 28.97
CA GLY A 428 -13.41 10.30 28.88
C GLY A 428 -13.83 10.66 27.45
N LEU A 429 -13.39 9.91 26.43
CA LEU A 429 -13.84 10.02 25.04
C LEU A 429 -14.90 8.94 24.78
N THR A 430 -16.10 9.16 25.31
CA THR A 430 -17.11 8.10 25.49
C THR A 430 -18.07 7.91 24.32
N THR A 431 -17.92 8.66 23.23
CA THR A 431 -18.85 8.64 22.09
C THR A 431 -18.18 8.08 20.84
N PHE A 432 -18.75 7.00 20.30
CA PHE A 432 -18.23 6.28 19.14
C PHE A 432 -19.19 6.39 17.95
N ASP A 433 -18.67 6.83 16.81
CA ASP A 433 -19.43 6.98 15.57
C ASP A 433 -19.04 5.89 14.56
N MET A 434 -20.05 5.20 14.03
CA MET A 434 -19.91 4.06 13.13
C MET A 434 -21.00 4.06 12.04
N ALA A 435 -21.05 3.00 11.24
CA ALA A 435 -22.06 2.79 10.22
C ALA A 435 -22.27 1.30 9.95
N ASP A 436 -23.45 0.94 9.47
CA ASP A 436 -23.80 -0.39 8.95
C ASP A 436 -22.75 -0.96 7.96
N HIS A 437 -22.24 -0.12 7.07
CA HIS A 437 -21.29 -0.48 6.02
C HIS A 437 -19.80 -0.31 6.41
N TYR A 438 -19.47 0.07 7.66
CA TYR A 438 -18.08 0.24 8.11
C TYR A 438 -17.42 -1.08 8.52
N GLY A 439 -17.48 -2.10 7.65
CA GLY A 439 -16.88 -3.42 7.93
C GLY A 439 -17.33 -3.94 9.30
N PRO A 440 -16.41 -4.28 10.23
CA PRO A 440 -16.73 -4.84 11.53
C PRO A 440 -17.06 -3.80 12.62
N ALA A 441 -17.28 -2.51 12.30
CA ALA A 441 -17.42 -1.44 13.30
C ALA A 441 -18.50 -1.72 14.36
N GLU A 442 -19.71 -2.09 13.91
CA GLU A 442 -20.83 -2.40 14.80
C GLU A 442 -20.55 -3.64 15.65
N ASP A 443 -19.90 -4.66 15.07
CA ASP A 443 -19.53 -5.88 15.79
C ASP A 443 -18.44 -5.63 16.85
N LEU A 444 -17.48 -4.75 16.55
CA LEU A 444 -16.46 -4.30 17.51
C LEU A 444 -17.11 -3.55 18.66
N TYR A 445 -18.08 -2.66 18.37
CA TYR A 445 -18.83 -1.97 19.41
C TYR A 445 -19.62 -2.94 20.30
N GLY A 446 -20.23 -3.98 19.72
CA GLY A 446 -20.92 -5.02 20.49
C GLY A 446 -20.01 -5.80 21.44
N ILE A 447 -18.79 -6.11 21.02
CA ILE A 447 -17.80 -6.74 21.91
C ILE A 447 -17.36 -5.75 22.99
N PHE A 448 -17.07 -4.51 22.60
CA PHE A 448 -16.64 -3.44 23.49
C PHE A 448 -17.67 -3.14 24.58
N ILE A 449 -18.94 -2.93 24.24
CA ILE A 449 -19.97 -2.57 25.21
C ILE A 449 -20.21 -3.73 26.20
N ASN A 450 -20.08 -4.97 25.76
CA ASN A 450 -20.11 -6.13 26.64
C ASN A 450 -18.91 -6.21 27.59
N ARG A 451 -17.72 -5.82 27.13
CA ARG A 451 -16.58 -5.69 28.03
C ARG A 451 -16.80 -4.56 29.04
N VAL A 452 -17.32 -3.40 28.63
CA VAL A 452 -17.69 -2.31 29.56
C VAL A 452 -18.68 -2.82 30.62
N ARG A 453 -19.75 -3.52 30.23
CA ARG A 453 -20.73 -4.12 31.15
C ARG A 453 -20.11 -5.07 32.20
N ARG A 454 -19.04 -5.78 31.84
CA ARG A 454 -18.40 -6.79 32.71
C ARG A 454 -17.21 -6.25 33.52
N GLU A 455 -16.46 -5.33 32.93
CA GLU A 455 -15.12 -4.93 33.39
C GLU A 455 -15.06 -3.49 33.94
N ARG A 456 -16.13 -2.70 33.81
CA ARG A 456 -16.19 -1.31 34.28
C ARG A 456 -17.38 -1.06 35.22
N PRO A 457 -17.31 -0.03 36.07
CA PRO A 457 -18.43 0.38 36.91
C PRO A 457 -19.69 0.72 36.08
N PRO A 458 -20.91 0.50 36.60
CA PRO A 458 -22.16 0.77 35.88
C PRO A 458 -22.27 2.20 35.35
N GLU A 459 -21.70 3.17 36.05
CA GLU A 459 -21.73 4.59 35.66
C GLU A 459 -20.97 4.85 34.35
N VAL A 460 -19.94 4.04 34.05
CA VAL A 460 -19.20 4.14 32.79
C VAL A 460 -20.08 3.68 31.63
N LEU A 461 -20.85 2.61 31.82
CA LEU A 461 -21.78 2.11 30.80
C LEU A 461 -22.81 3.19 30.43
N ASP A 462 -23.33 3.89 31.43
CA ASP A 462 -24.28 4.99 31.25
C ASP A 462 -23.66 6.22 30.59
N SER A 463 -22.33 6.34 30.51
CA SER A 463 -21.62 7.43 29.86
C SER A 463 -21.28 7.18 28.39
N VAL A 464 -21.29 5.90 27.96
CA VAL A 464 -20.90 5.47 26.61
C VAL A 464 -22.06 5.63 25.63
N ARG A 465 -21.77 6.13 24.43
CA ARG A 465 -22.75 6.38 23.37
C ARG A 465 -22.31 5.80 22.04
N GLY A 466 -23.19 5.02 21.42
CA GLY A 466 -22.98 4.44 20.09
C GLY A 466 -23.85 5.12 19.05
N LEU A 467 -23.22 5.83 18.10
CA LEU A 467 -23.90 6.51 17.00
C LEU A 467 -23.67 5.70 15.73
N THR A 468 -24.67 4.94 15.27
CA THR A 468 -24.56 4.20 14.01
C THR A 468 -25.29 4.92 12.88
N LYS A 469 -25.02 4.50 11.65
CA LYS A 469 -25.66 5.01 10.44
C LYS A 469 -26.39 3.90 9.73
N TRP A 470 -27.53 4.26 9.13
CA TRP A 470 -28.20 3.40 8.17
C TRP A 470 -28.21 4.06 6.79
N VAL A 471 -27.68 3.32 5.81
CA VAL A 471 -27.52 3.75 4.43
C VAL A 471 -28.33 2.80 3.53
N PRO A 472 -29.64 3.05 3.34
CA PRO A 472 -30.48 2.13 2.60
C PRO A 472 -30.15 2.08 1.10
N PRO A 473 -30.36 0.92 0.45
CA PRO A 473 -30.44 0.85 -1.01
C PRO A 473 -31.72 1.55 -1.51
N PRO A 474 -31.79 1.92 -2.82
CA PRO A 474 -32.92 2.62 -3.41
C PRO A 474 -34.12 1.68 -3.65
N VAL A 475 -34.73 1.21 -2.56
CA VAL A 475 -35.93 0.36 -2.56
C VAL A 475 -37.11 1.10 -1.93
N LYS A 476 -38.32 0.53 -2.01
CA LYS A 476 -39.49 1.11 -1.33
C LYS A 476 -39.32 0.99 0.20
N MET A 477 -39.41 2.11 0.91
CA MET A 477 -39.24 2.17 2.36
C MET A 477 -40.50 1.70 3.09
N THR A 478 -40.73 0.38 3.17
CA THR A 478 -41.81 -0.19 3.98
C THR A 478 -41.39 -0.30 5.45
N GLY A 479 -42.36 -0.23 6.38
CA GLY A 479 -42.08 -0.38 7.81
C GLY A 479 -41.37 -1.69 8.19
N SER A 480 -41.69 -2.80 7.51
CA SER A 480 -41.01 -4.09 7.72
C SER A 480 -39.55 -4.04 7.31
N PHE A 481 -39.25 -3.48 6.13
CA PHE A 481 -37.89 -3.35 5.61
C PHE A 481 -37.02 -2.47 6.51
N VAL A 482 -37.56 -1.32 6.94
CA VAL A 482 -36.87 -0.41 7.86
C VAL A 482 -36.60 -1.13 9.19
N ARG A 483 -37.61 -1.79 9.78
CA ARG A 483 -37.45 -2.54 11.03
C ARG A 483 -36.39 -3.63 10.95
N GLU A 484 -36.45 -4.48 9.93
CA GLU A 484 -35.50 -5.57 9.74
C GLU A 484 -34.08 -5.05 9.59
N SER A 485 -33.91 -3.94 8.86
CA SER A 485 -32.61 -3.27 8.68
C SER A 485 -32.05 -2.74 10.00
N ILE A 486 -32.86 -2.06 10.82
CA ILE A 486 -32.42 -1.54 12.13
C ILE A 486 -32.13 -2.66 13.12
N ASP A 487 -32.89 -3.77 13.06
CA ASP A 487 -32.65 -4.92 13.91
C ASP A 487 -31.31 -5.62 13.59
N VAL A 488 -30.77 -5.49 12.37
CA VAL A 488 -29.40 -5.95 12.06
C VAL A 488 -28.37 -5.17 12.88
N SER A 489 -28.39 -3.84 12.85
CA SER A 489 -27.46 -3.00 13.64
C SER A 489 -27.58 -3.26 15.13
N ARG A 490 -28.81 -3.40 15.66
CA ARG A 490 -29.05 -3.72 17.08
C ARG A 490 -28.41 -5.06 17.48
N ARG A 491 -28.52 -6.09 16.63
CA ARG A 491 -27.89 -7.40 16.87
C ARG A 491 -26.36 -7.32 16.83
N ARG A 492 -25.79 -6.61 15.85
CA ARG A 492 -24.33 -6.48 15.70
C ARG A 492 -23.69 -5.70 16.85
N MET A 493 -24.33 -4.60 17.25
CA MET A 493 -23.90 -3.77 18.39
C MET A 493 -24.27 -4.38 19.75
N ASP A 494 -25.02 -5.48 19.79
CA ASP A 494 -25.52 -6.14 20.99
C ASP A 494 -26.18 -5.17 22.01
N VAL A 495 -27.12 -4.38 21.50
CA VAL A 495 -27.88 -3.39 22.29
C VAL A 495 -29.39 -3.54 22.10
N ALA A 496 -30.13 -3.32 23.18
CA ALA A 496 -31.59 -3.28 23.13
C ALA A 496 -32.12 -2.03 22.41
N SER A 497 -31.40 -0.91 22.44
CA SER A 497 -31.80 0.33 21.77
C SER A 497 -30.57 1.03 21.22
N LEU A 498 -30.66 1.59 20.01
CA LEU A 498 -29.60 2.40 19.42
C LEU A 498 -29.64 3.80 20.04
N ASP A 499 -28.52 4.30 20.59
CA ASP A 499 -28.49 5.63 21.21
C ASP A 499 -28.80 6.74 20.20
N MET A 500 -28.22 6.63 19.01
CA MET A 500 -28.53 7.49 17.88
C MET A 500 -28.43 6.70 16.58
N LEU A 501 -29.45 6.84 15.73
CA LEU A 501 -29.41 6.39 14.35
C LEU A 501 -29.31 7.58 13.41
N GLN A 502 -28.23 7.62 12.63
CA GLN A 502 -27.96 8.66 11.63
C GLN A 502 -28.35 8.17 10.23
N PHE A 503 -29.35 8.79 9.64
CA PHE A 503 -29.94 8.37 8.37
C PHE A 503 -29.29 9.05 7.15
N HIS A 504 -28.90 8.26 6.15
CA HIS A 504 -28.42 8.76 4.86
C HIS A 504 -29.44 8.52 3.74
N TRP A 505 -29.39 9.35 2.70
CA TRP A 505 -30.18 9.12 1.49
C TRP A 505 -29.44 9.55 0.22
N TRP A 506 -29.44 8.69 -0.80
CA TRP A 506 -28.68 8.89 -2.03
C TRP A 506 -29.31 9.90 -2.99
N ASP A 507 -30.62 9.77 -3.24
CA ASP A 507 -31.30 10.51 -4.31
C ASP A 507 -32.46 11.36 -3.79
N TYR A 508 -32.28 12.67 -3.80
CA TYR A 508 -33.31 13.62 -3.36
C TYR A 508 -34.46 13.83 -4.33
N SER A 509 -34.41 13.29 -5.54
CA SER A 509 -35.56 13.26 -6.44
C SER A 509 -36.64 12.29 -5.91
N ASN A 510 -36.20 11.24 -5.19
CA ASN A 510 -37.07 10.29 -4.53
C ASN A 510 -37.45 10.77 -3.12
N SER A 511 -38.75 10.95 -2.87
CA SER A 511 -39.28 11.41 -1.56
C SER A 511 -39.36 10.31 -0.50
N GLY A 512 -39.02 9.06 -0.82
CA GLY A 512 -39.06 7.91 0.08
C GLY A 512 -38.21 8.04 1.34
N TYR A 513 -37.27 8.99 1.39
CA TYR A 513 -36.55 9.33 2.62
C TYR A 513 -37.49 9.81 3.74
N LEU A 514 -38.62 10.45 3.41
CA LEU A 514 -39.62 10.87 4.40
C LEU A 514 -40.36 9.67 4.98
N ASP A 515 -40.68 8.67 4.15
CA ASP A 515 -41.33 7.43 4.60
C ASP A 515 -40.39 6.62 5.50
N ALA A 516 -39.11 6.51 5.11
CA ALA A 516 -38.08 5.93 5.97
C ALA A 516 -38.00 6.65 7.33
N LEU A 517 -37.91 7.98 7.34
CA LEU A 517 -37.81 8.75 8.58
C LEU A 517 -39.05 8.64 9.48
N LYS A 518 -40.25 8.53 8.90
CA LYS A 518 -41.48 8.24 9.66
C LYS A 518 -41.37 6.88 10.34
N HIS A 519 -40.99 5.83 9.60
CA HIS A 519 -40.79 4.51 10.18
C HIS A 519 -39.66 4.45 11.22
N LEU A 520 -38.60 5.23 11.04
CA LEU A 520 -37.56 5.38 12.08
C LEU A 520 -38.11 6.07 13.34
N THR A 521 -39.07 6.99 13.19
CA THR A 521 -39.76 7.64 14.30
C THR A 521 -40.68 6.64 15.01
N ASP A 522 -41.41 5.78 14.28
CA ASP A 522 -42.21 4.69 14.86
C ASP A 522 -41.30 3.75 15.70
N LEU A 523 -40.14 3.36 15.17
CA LEU A 523 -39.17 2.52 15.89
C LEU A 523 -38.57 3.23 17.12
N LYS A 524 -38.51 4.55 17.11
CA LYS A 524 -38.11 5.35 18.28
C LYS A 524 -39.18 5.27 19.38
N GLU A 525 -40.45 5.43 19.03
CA GLU A 525 -41.57 5.30 19.97
C GLU A 525 -41.66 3.90 20.58
N GLU A 526 -41.28 2.87 19.83
CA GLU A 526 -41.15 1.50 20.31
C GLU A 526 -39.90 1.24 21.17
N GLY A 527 -39.04 2.24 21.36
CA GLY A 527 -37.83 2.15 22.18
C GLY A 527 -36.66 1.43 21.51
N LYS A 528 -36.74 1.09 20.21
CA LYS A 528 -35.62 0.47 19.46
C LYS A 528 -34.53 1.48 19.10
N ILE A 529 -34.87 2.76 19.03
CA ILE A 529 -33.97 3.89 18.78
C ILE A 529 -34.24 4.95 19.85
N LYS A 530 -33.22 5.55 20.47
CA LYS A 530 -33.41 6.65 21.42
C LYS A 530 -33.52 8.00 20.71
N THR A 531 -32.66 8.26 19.73
CA THR A 531 -32.69 9.50 18.94
C THR A 531 -32.45 9.26 17.45
N VAL A 532 -33.16 10.03 16.62
CA VAL A 532 -33.01 10.00 15.15
C VAL A 532 -32.18 11.22 14.72
N ALA A 533 -31.25 11.01 13.82
CA ALA A 533 -30.37 12.04 13.26
C ALA A 533 -30.19 11.81 11.75
N LEU A 534 -29.59 12.78 11.07
CA LEU A 534 -29.31 12.73 9.63
C LEU A 534 -27.80 12.69 9.38
N THR A 535 -27.39 12.23 8.20
CA THR A 535 -26.02 12.36 7.71
C THR A 535 -25.99 12.74 6.23
N ASN A 536 -25.22 13.77 5.91
CA ASN A 536 -25.06 14.34 4.57
C ASN A 536 -26.37 14.88 3.97
N PHE A 537 -27.28 15.38 4.80
CA PHE A 537 -28.47 16.09 4.33
C PHE A 537 -28.16 17.55 3.98
N ASP A 538 -28.71 18.06 2.87
CA ASP A 538 -28.58 19.47 2.48
C ASP A 538 -29.51 20.37 3.32
N THR A 539 -29.34 21.69 3.25
CA THR A 539 -30.12 22.61 4.09
C THR A 539 -31.61 22.54 3.76
N ALA A 540 -31.96 22.42 2.48
CA ALA A 540 -33.34 22.42 2.01
C ALA A 540 -34.12 21.18 2.47
N ARG A 541 -33.50 20.00 2.44
CA ARG A 541 -34.12 18.75 2.88
C ARG A 541 -34.14 18.66 4.39
N LEU A 542 -33.12 19.16 5.10
CA LEU A 542 -33.20 19.28 6.56
C LEU A 542 -34.41 20.13 6.97
N GLN A 543 -34.58 21.30 6.36
CA GLN A 543 -35.74 22.17 6.61
C GLN A 543 -37.04 21.43 6.35
N LYS A 544 -37.18 20.77 5.19
CA LYS A 544 -38.37 20.00 4.84
C LYS A 544 -38.67 18.88 5.83
N ILE A 545 -37.65 18.19 6.33
CA ILE A 545 -37.81 17.11 7.33
C ILE A 545 -38.35 17.66 8.65
N ILE A 546 -37.81 18.79 9.11
CA ILE A 546 -38.26 19.47 10.34
C ILE A 546 -39.71 19.97 10.17
N GLU A 547 -40.05 20.56 9.03
CA GLU A 547 -41.41 21.01 8.71
C GLU A 547 -42.42 19.86 8.66
N ASN A 548 -41.97 18.63 8.39
CA ASN A 548 -42.79 17.42 8.46
C ASN A 548 -42.90 16.83 9.88
N GLY A 549 -42.42 17.55 10.91
CA GLY A 549 -42.53 17.15 12.31
C GLY A 549 -41.62 16.00 12.74
N ILE A 550 -40.61 15.65 11.93
CA ILE A 550 -39.67 14.57 12.27
C ILE A 550 -38.61 15.13 13.25
N PRO A 551 -38.48 14.58 14.47
CA PRO A 551 -37.68 15.18 15.54
C PRO A 551 -36.19 14.81 15.42
N VAL A 552 -35.54 15.27 14.35
CA VAL A 552 -34.10 15.01 14.15
C VAL A 552 -33.25 15.85 15.11
N VAL A 553 -32.35 15.23 15.87
CA VAL A 553 -31.52 15.94 16.89
C VAL A 553 -30.23 16.52 16.30
N SER A 554 -29.72 15.93 15.22
CA SER A 554 -28.51 16.41 14.56
C SER A 554 -28.45 16.06 13.07
N ASN A 555 -27.63 16.80 12.32
CA ASN A 555 -27.21 16.45 10.96
C ASN A 555 -25.68 16.34 10.92
N GLN A 556 -25.18 15.16 10.55
CA GLN A 556 -23.76 14.91 10.40
C GLN A 556 -23.27 15.39 9.02
N VAL A 557 -22.29 16.30 8.97
CA VAL A 557 -21.82 16.94 7.73
C VAL A 557 -20.30 17.08 7.66
N GLN A 558 -19.76 17.21 6.44
CA GLN A 558 -18.35 17.56 6.26
C GLN A 558 -18.12 19.00 6.71
N HIS A 559 -17.20 19.21 7.65
CA HIS A 559 -16.85 20.55 8.10
C HIS A 559 -15.42 20.60 8.62
N SER A 560 -14.62 21.46 8.01
CA SER A 560 -13.25 21.76 8.41
C SER A 560 -12.98 23.24 8.22
N VAL A 561 -11.78 23.69 8.63
CA VAL A 561 -11.33 25.08 8.40
C VAL A 561 -11.29 25.43 6.90
N VAL A 562 -11.14 24.43 6.02
CA VAL A 562 -11.21 24.58 4.56
C VAL A 562 -12.65 24.48 4.05
N ASP A 563 -13.45 23.56 4.60
CA ASP A 563 -14.84 23.35 4.20
C ASP A 563 -15.81 24.07 5.14
N MET A 564 -16.06 25.34 4.85
CA MET A 564 -16.97 26.22 5.61
C MET A 564 -18.40 26.27 5.03
N ARG A 565 -18.77 25.37 4.10
CA ARG A 565 -20.13 25.30 3.54
C ARG A 565 -21.22 25.20 4.61
N PRO A 566 -21.07 24.38 5.69
CA PRO A 566 -22.07 24.31 6.74
C PRO A 566 -22.34 25.64 7.45
N GLN A 567 -21.38 26.58 7.48
CA GLN A 567 -21.55 27.88 8.13
C GLN A 567 -22.31 28.91 7.29
N GLN A 568 -22.66 28.58 6.04
CA GLN A 568 -23.38 29.50 5.16
C GLN A 568 -24.89 29.52 5.48
N LYS A 569 -25.61 28.44 5.16
CA LYS A 569 -27.08 28.36 5.34
C LYS A 569 -27.47 27.36 6.43
N MET A 570 -26.80 26.22 6.48
CA MET A 570 -27.11 25.13 7.41
C MET A 570 -27.00 25.55 8.88
N ALA A 571 -25.95 26.29 9.25
CA ALA A 571 -25.73 26.74 10.63
C ALA A 571 -26.81 27.71 11.12
N GLU A 572 -27.36 28.56 10.24
CA GLU A 572 -28.47 29.45 10.58
C GLU A 572 -29.75 28.64 10.86
N LEU A 573 -30.10 27.71 9.96
CA LEU A 573 -31.24 26.81 10.15
C LEU A 573 -31.10 25.99 11.45
N CYS A 574 -29.92 25.46 11.73
CA CYS A 574 -29.62 24.72 12.96
C CYS A 574 -29.83 25.58 14.23
N GLN A 575 -29.43 26.85 14.18
CA GLN A 575 -29.66 27.77 15.31
C GLN A 575 -31.14 28.10 15.51
N LEU A 576 -31.89 28.28 14.42
CA LEU A 576 -33.33 28.57 14.47
C LEU A 576 -34.16 27.37 14.96
N THR A 577 -33.78 26.16 14.58
CA THR A 577 -34.56 24.94 14.83
C THR A 577 -34.09 24.15 16.06
N GLY A 578 -32.90 24.44 16.58
CA GLY A 578 -32.29 23.72 17.69
C GLY A 578 -31.51 22.45 17.28
N VAL A 579 -31.64 22.02 16.02
CA VAL A 579 -30.85 20.91 15.46
C VAL A 579 -29.36 21.24 15.52
N LYS A 580 -28.52 20.27 15.87
CA LYS A 580 -27.06 20.46 15.97
C LYS A 580 -26.28 19.78 14.84
N LEU A 581 -25.06 20.24 14.61
CA LEU A 581 -24.14 19.64 13.66
C LEU A 581 -23.16 18.71 14.38
N ILE A 582 -22.96 17.52 13.79
CA ILE A 582 -21.82 16.64 14.09
C ILE A 582 -20.90 16.66 12.87
N THR A 583 -19.64 17.01 13.06
CA THR A 583 -18.76 17.27 11.91
C THR A 583 -17.80 16.13 11.66
N TYR A 584 -17.65 15.69 10.41
CA TYR A 584 -16.54 14.83 9.99
C TYR A 584 -15.56 15.56 9.08
N GLY A 585 -14.39 14.96 8.89
CA GLY A 585 -13.37 15.52 8.02
C GLY A 585 -12.72 16.79 8.58
N THR A 586 -12.93 17.08 9.87
CA THR A 586 -12.44 18.27 10.55
C THR A 586 -10.92 18.41 10.47
N VAL A 587 -10.18 17.29 10.59
CA VAL A 587 -8.72 17.24 10.39
C VAL A 587 -8.30 16.84 8.98
N MET A 588 -9.25 16.82 8.03
CA MET A 588 -9.02 16.57 6.60
C MET A 588 -8.23 15.29 6.30
N GLY A 589 -8.58 14.18 6.99
CA GLY A 589 -7.90 12.89 6.81
C GLY A 589 -6.44 12.89 7.28
N GLY A 590 -6.04 13.89 8.06
CA GLY A 590 -4.68 14.12 8.53
C GLY A 590 -3.91 15.21 7.76
N LEU A 591 -4.50 15.83 6.72
CA LEU A 591 -3.85 16.93 6.00
C LEU A 591 -3.61 18.16 6.88
N LEU A 592 -4.51 18.43 7.83
CA LEU A 592 -4.32 19.48 8.85
C LEU A 592 -3.43 18.96 9.98
N SER A 593 -2.14 18.72 9.66
CA SER A 593 -1.13 18.32 10.63
C SER A 593 0.27 18.78 10.24
N GLU A 594 1.15 18.78 11.23
CA GLU A 594 2.58 19.10 11.10
C GLU A 594 3.27 18.24 10.03
N LYS A 595 2.76 17.02 9.83
CA LYS A 595 3.25 16.08 8.81
C LYS A 595 3.22 16.66 7.38
N PHE A 596 2.31 17.58 7.09
CA PHE A 596 2.17 18.20 5.77
C PHE A 596 2.61 19.67 5.72
N LEU A 597 3.08 20.23 6.84
CA LEU A 597 3.59 21.59 6.90
C LEU A 597 4.88 21.73 6.08
N ASP A 598 4.97 22.79 5.29
CA ASP A 598 6.10 23.14 4.41
C ASP A 598 6.47 22.04 3.39
N THR A 599 5.51 21.17 3.07
CA THR A 599 5.72 20.11 2.06
C THR A 599 5.40 20.60 0.65
N ASN A 600 6.27 20.26 -0.30
CA ASN A 600 6.06 20.52 -1.72
C ASN A 600 5.67 19.24 -2.47
N LEU A 601 4.38 19.08 -2.78
CA LEU A 601 3.85 17.91 -3.50
C LEU A 601 4.25 17.86 -4.99
N ALA A 602 4.84 18.93 -5.55
CA ALA A 602 5.33 18.94 -6.93
C ALA A 602 6.68 18.21 -7.08
N ILE A 603 7.40 17.99 -5.97
CA ILE A 603 8.66 17.26 -5.96
C ILE A 603 8.35 15.81 -5.57
N PRO A 604 8.58 14.82 -6.46
CA PRO A 604 8.38 13.42 -6.12
C PRO A 604 9.16 13.05 -4.86
N PHE A 605 8.51 12.30 -3.94
CA PHE A 605 9.09 11.81 -2.68
C PHE A 605 9.47 12.88 -1.62
N ALA A 606 9.25 14.18 -1.88
CA ALA A 606 9.57 15.24 -0.92
C ALA A 606 8.51 15.45 0.18
N GLY A 607 7.40 14.70 0.13
CA GLY A 607 6.34 14.79 1.12
C GLY A 607 5.70 13.44 1.40
N PRO A 608 4.96 13.30 2.52
CA PRO A 608 4.30 12.05 2.85
C PRO A 608 3.30 11.63 1.77
N PRO A 609 3.18 10.32 1.48
CA PRO A 609 2.33 9.85 0.41
C PRO A 609 0.85 10.09 0.74
N LEU A 610 0.08 10.48 -0.28
CA LEU A 610 -1.37 10.60 -0.22
C LEU A 610 -2.04 9.24 -0.51
N ASN A 611 -1.73 8.25 0.31
CA ASN A 611 -2.02 6.84 0.07
C ASN A 611 -3.31 6.31 0.71
N THR A 612 -4.10 7.15 1.38
CA THR A 612 -5.38 6.74 1.97
C THR A 612 -6.56 7.36 1.23
N PRO A 613 -7.73 6.68 1.19
CA PRO A 613 -8.94 7.24 0.58
C PRO A 613 -9.33 8.61 1.18
N SER A 614 -9.14 8.79 2.49
CA SER A 614 -9.38 10.06 3.17
C SER A 614 -8.44 11.17 2.66
N LEU A 615 -7.13 10.93 2.61
CA LEU A 615 -6.16 11.93 2.13
C LEU A 615 -6.48 12.37 0.69
N GLN A 616 -6.82 11.43 -0.19
CA GLN A 616 -7.19 11.74 -1.58
C GLN A 616 -8.51 12.51 -1.66
N LYS A 617 -9.51 12.16 -0.85
CA LYS A 617 -10.79 12.89 -0.77
C LYS A 617 -10.54 14.35 -0.35
N TYR A 618 -9.82 14.57 0.73
CA TYR A 618 -9.64 15.93 1.26
C TYR A 618 -8.62 16.75 0.46
N LYS A 619 -7.69 16.11 -0.25
CA LYS A 619 -6.83 16.82 -1.22
C LYS A 619 -7.65 17.46 -2.34
N ARG A 620 -8.68 16.78 -2.83
CA ARG A 620 -9.62 17.37 -3.81
C ARG A 620 -10.36 18.58 -3.24
N MET A 621 -10.72 18.56 -1.96
CA MET A 621 -11.32 19.73 -1.28
C MET A 621 -10.32 20.90 -1.21
N VAL A 622 -9.05 20.63 -0.88
CA VAL A 622 -7.99 21.66 -0.90
C VAL A 622 -7.84 22.26 -2.29
N ASP A 623 -7.82 21.43 -3.34
CA ASP A 623 -7.70 21.89 -4.71
C ASP A 623 -8.90 22.73 -5.15
N ALA A 624 -10.11 22.32 -4.80
CA ALA A 624 -11.34 23.08 -5.03
C ALA A 624 -11.35 24.42 -4.26
N TRP A 625 -10.79 24.46 -3.05
CA TRP A 625 -10.81 25.65 -2.21
C TRP A 625 -9.78 26.70 -2.64
N GLY A 626 -8.51 26.35 -2.78
CA GLY A 626 -7.47 27.34 -3.12
C GLY A 626 -6.12 26.76 -3.53
N GLY A 627 -6.05 25.44 -3.71
CA GLY A 627 -4.82 24.73 -4.05
C GLY A 627 -3.86 24.58 -2.87
N TRP A 628 -2.78 23.85 -3.11
CA TRP A 628 -1.81 23.47 -2.08
C TRP A 628 -1.08 24.67 -1.48
N SER A 629 -0.76 25.69 -2.28
CA SER A 629 -0.02 26.87 -1.81
C SER A 629 -0.81 27.70 -0.78
N LEU A 630 -2.12 27.87 -0.97
CA LEU A 630 -2.95 28.54 0.03
C LEU A 630 -3.13 27.67 1.27
N PHE A 631 -3.24 26.36 1.09
CA PHE A 631 -3.30 25.41 2.19
C PHE A 631 -2.03 25.42 3.06
N GLN A 632 -0.84 25.59 2.47
CA GLN A 632 0.40 25.76 3.25
C GLN A 632 0.39 27.03 4.11
N LYS A 633 -0.12 28.16 3.58
CA LYS A 633 -0.29 29.38 4.38
C LYS A 633 -1.24 29.17 5.57
N LEU A 634 -2.30 28.38 5.36
CA LEU A 634 -3.21 27.99 6.44
C LEU A 634 -2.48 27.15 7.49
N LEU A 635 -1.72 26.12 7.09
CA LEU A 635 -0.95 25.29 8.02
C LEU A 635 0.08 26.11 8.82
N GLN A 636 0.77 27.06 8.18
CA GLN A 636 1.71 27.96 8.85
C GLN A 636 1.01 28.84 9.89
N THR A 637 -0.15 29.40 9.55
CA THR A 637 -0.97 30.20 10.48
C THR A 637 -1.42 29.36 11.67
N MET A 638 -1.93 28.16 11.40
CA MET A 638 -2.34 27.23 12.46
C MET A 638 -1.15 26.75 13.30
N LYS A 639 0.06 26.66 12.73
CA LYS A 639 1.26 26.29 13.48
C LYS A 639 1.65 27.36 14.50
N ILE A 640 1.51 28.64 14.14
CA ILE A 640 1.77 29.76 15.07
C ILE A 640 0.79 29.69 16.25
N ILE A 641 -0.50 29.50 15.98
CA ILE A 641 -1.54 29.36 17.01
C ILE A 641 -1.28 28.10 17.86
N ALA A 642 -0.94 26.98 17.23
CA ALA A 642 -0.61 25.72 17.91
C ALA A 642 0.58 25.90 18.87
N ALA A 643 1.61 26.64 18.46
CA ALA A 643 2.76 26.96 19.30
C ALA A 643 2.40 27.85 20.50
N LYS A 644 1.51 28.83 20.30
CA LYS A 644 1.00 29.72 21.37
C LYS A 644 0.35 28.94 22.51
N TYR A 645 -0.41 27.89 22.20
CA TYR A 645 -1.12 27.07 23.21
C TYR A 645 -0.41 25.76 23.57
N GLY A 646 0.75 25.46 22.98
CA GLY A 646 1.47 24.20 23.21
C GLY A 646 0.73 22.94 22.75
N VAL A 647 -0.10 23.05 21.70
CA VAL A 647 -0.90 21.95 21.13
C VAL A 647 -0.49 21.66 19.68
N SER A 648 -1.12 20.67 19.05
CA SER A 648 -0.91 20.33 17.63
C SER A 648 -1.84 21.12 16.70
N ILE A 649 -1.45 21.30 15.43
CA ILE A 649 -2.30 21.86 14.36
C ILE A 649 -3.70 21.20 14.32
N PRO A 650 -3.84 19.86 14.35
CA PRO A 650 -5.16 19.23 14.34
C PRO A 650 -5.98 19.58 15.58
N THR A 651 -5.36 19.77 16.74
CA THR A 651 -6.04 20.21 17.96
C THR A 651 -6.64 21.61 17.78
N VAL A 652 -5.89 22.55 17.20
CA VAL A 652 -6.40 23.89 16.84
C VAL A 652 -7.55 23.81 15.84
N ALA A 653 -7.43 22.95 14.83
CA ALA A 653 -8.47 22.75 13.82
C ALA A 653 -9.79 22.27 14.43
N VAL A 654 -9.72 21.27 15.32
CA VAL A 654 -10.89 20.72 15.99
C VAL A 654 -11.51 21.76 16.93
N ARG A 655 -10.69 22.49 17.71
CA ARG A 655 -11.17 23.56 18.58
C ARG A 655 -11.93 24.64 17.79
N TYR A 656 -11.35 25.12 16.69
CA TYR A 656 -11.97 26.13 15.81
C TYR A 656 -13.36 25.71 15.31
N ILE A 657 -13.52 24.44 14.94
CA ILE A 657 -14.81 23.90 14.47
C ILE A 657 -15.79 23.67 15.62
N LEU A 658 -15.31 23.21 16.78
CA LEU A 658 -16.16 23.06 17.96
C LEU A 658 -16.65 24.40 18.52
N ASP A 659 -15.94 25.51 18.29
CA ASP A 659 -16.38 26.84 18.71
C ASP A 659 -17.49 27.43 17.84
N GLN A 660 -17.84 26.79 16.73
CA GLN A 660 -18.96 27.23 15.90
C GLN A 660 -20.30 26.96 16.62
N PRO A 661 -21.24 27.94 16.71
CA PRO A 661 -22.45 27.82 17.55
C PRO A 661 -23.37 26.63 17.23
N ALA A 662 -23.43 26.25 15.96
CA ALA A 662 -24.25 25.12 15.50
C ALA A 662 -23.61 23.74 15.75
N VAL A 663 -22.31 23.67 16.06
CA VAL A 663 -21.56 22.41 16.17
C VAL A 663 -21.65 21.86 17.59
N ALA A 664 -22.27 20.69 17.74
CA ALA A 664 -22.29 19.96 19.01
C ALA A 664 -21.04 19.10 19.18
N GLY A 665 -20.58 18.45 18.10
CA GLY A 665 -19.45 17.54 18.19
C GLY A 665 -18.63 17.45 16.90
N SER A 666 -17.36 17.11 17.05
CA SER A 666 -16.40 16.93 15.98
C SER A 666 -15.77 15.55 16.05
N MET A 667 -15.81 14.84 14.92
CA MET A 667 -15.34 13.47 14.82
C MET A 667 -13.87 13.43 14.41
N ILE A 668 -13.08 12.73 15.22
CA ILE A 668 -11.67 12.43 14.95
C ILE A 668 -11.59 10.94 14.60
N GLY A 669 -11.03 10.64 13.42
CA GLY A 669 -10.89 9.27 12.96
C GLY A 669 -9.87 8.50 13.80
N VAL A 670 -10.23 7.30 14.26
CA VAL A 670 -9.37 6.45 15.09
C VAL A 670 -8.92 5.22 14.32
N ARG A 671 -7.61 4.91 14.36
CA ARG A 671 -7.10 3.60 13.92
C ARG A 671 -6.85 2.77 15.16
N LEU A 672 -7.93 2.18 15.68
CA LEU A 672 -7.93 1.40 16.92
C LEU A 672 -6.85 0.30 16.87
N GLY A 673 -5.99 0.25 17.89
CA GLY A 673 -4.85 -0.67 17.97
C GLY A 673 -3.62 -0.30 17.13
N LEU A 674 -3.64 0.80 16.37
CA LEU A 674 -2.54 1.20 15.48
C LEU A 674 -2.01 2.62 15.71
N SER A 675 -2.91 3.59 15.93
CA SER A 675 -2.51 4.96 16.22
C SER A 675 -3.50 5.62 17.17
N GLU A 676 -2.98 6.10 18.30
CA GLU A 676 -3.76 6.73 19.36
C GLU A 676 -3.60 8.25 19.33
N HIS A 677 -4.73 8.95 19.43
CA HIS A 677 -4.79 10.41 19.46
C HIS A 677 -5.46 10.91 20.75
N ILE A 678 -5.49 10.09 21.81
CA ILE A 678 -6.17 10.39 23.09
C ILE A 678 -5.66 11.69 23.70
N LYS A 679 -4.34 11.93 23.68
CA LYS A 679 -3.73 13.15 24.24
C LYS A 679 -4.21 14.40 23.50
N ASP A 680 -4.08 14.42 22.18
CA ASP A 680 -4.51 15.54 21.33
C ASP A 680 -6.02 15.77 21.42
N ALA A 681 -6.83 14.71 21.39
CA ALA A 681 -8.28 14.78 21.54
C ALA A 681 -8.70 15.41 22.88
N ASN A 682 -7.98 15.10 23.96
CA ASN A 682 -8.21 15.71 25.27
C ASN A 682 -7.70 17.16 25.35
N ALA A 683 -6.60 17.49 24.67
CA ALA A 683 -6.04 18.83 24.64
C ALA A 683 -7.00 19.87 24.04
N VAL A 684 -7.94 19.47 23.18
CA VAL A 684 -9.02 20.32 22.63
C VAL A 684 -9.83 21.05 23.72
N PHE A 685 -9.90 20.51 24.94
CA PHE A 685 -10.66 21.10 26.05
C PHE A 685 -9.81 21.99 26.98
N SER A 686 -8.50 22.04 26.78
CA SER A 686 -7.55 22.71 27.67
C SER A 686 -7.28 24.18 27.33
N PHE A 687 -7.78 24.66 26.20
CA PHE A 687 -7.59 26.04 25.74
C PHE A 687 -8.82 26.58 25.01
N LYS A 688 -8.82 27.89 24.76
CA LYS A 688 -9.83 28.63 23.99
C LYS A 688 -9.10 29.53 23.01
N LEU A 689 -9.57 29.56 21.76
CA LEU A 689 -9.06 30.49 20.76
C LEU A 689 -9.54 31.91 21.08
N ASP A 690 -8.64 32.88 21.03
CA ASP A 690 -9.00 34.29 21.17
C ASP A 690 -9.38 34.93 19.83
N GLU A 691 -9.79 36.20 19.87
CA GLU A 691 -10.25 36.91 18.67
C GLU A 691 -9.15 37.05 17.61
N ASP A 692 -7.90 37.22 18.03
CA ASP A 692 -6.75 37.34 17.13
C ASP A 692 -6.47 36.01 16.41
N ASP A 693 -6.54 34.89 17.14
CA ASP A 693 -6.40 33.55 16.57
C ASP A 693 -7.49 33.28 15.53
N MET A 694 -8.75 33.59 15.88
CA MET A 694 -9.90 33.41 15.02
C MET A 694 -9.80 34.29 13.76
N SER A 695 -9.41 35.56 13.94
CA SER A 695 -9.22 36.51 12.85
C SER A 695 -8.12 36.05 11.90
N SER A 696 -6.98 35.59 12.41
CA SER A 696 -5.86 35.09 11.63
C SER A 696 -6.26 33.91 10.73
N ILE A 697 -7.05 32.96 11.27
CA ILE A 697 -7.59 31.84 10.48
C ILE A 697 -8.58 32.36 9.41
N GLN A 698 -9.43 33.32 9.77
CA GLN A 698 -10.41 33.91 8.86
C GLN A 698 -9.76 34.66 7.69
N GLU A 699 -8.68 35.40 7.93
CA GLU A 699 -7.96 36.11 6.88
C GLU A 699 -7.38 35.18 5.80
N VAL A 700 -6.93 33.99 6.19
CA VAL A 700 -6.46 32.99 5.23
C VAL A 700 -7.65 32.31 4.55
N THR A 701 -8.67 31.92 5.31
CA THR A 701 -9.83 31.18 4.78
C THR A 701 -10.62 31.98 3.75
N LYS A 702 -10.74 33.31 3.93
CA LYS A 702 -11.38 34.25 2.99
C LYS A 702 -10.70 34.34 1.62
N LYS A 703 -9.43 33.93 1.50
CA LYS A 703 -8.69 33.94 0.22
C LYS A 703 -9.04 32.76 -0.67
N GLY A 704 -9.69 31.72 -0.13
CA GLY A 704 -10.15 30.59 -0.92
C GLY A 704 -11.47 30.87 -1.63
N ARG A 705 -11.80 29.99 -2.57
CA ARG A 705 -13.06 30.01 -3.31
C ARG A 705 -14.23 29.59 -2.42
N ASP A 706 -15.39 30.15 -2.75
CA ASP A 706 -16.66 29.76 -2.14
C ASP A 706 -17.05 28.34 -2.56
N LEU A 707 -16.80 27.37 -1.68
CA LEU A 707 -17.08 25.97 -1.93
C LEU A 707 -18.58 25.67 -2.08
N LEU A 708 -19.48 26.50 -1.54
CA LEU A 708 -20.92 26.33 -1.74
C LEU A 708 -21.28 26.55 -3.22
N LYS A 709 -20.64 27.52 -3.88
CA LYS A 709 -20.80 27.74 -5.33
C LYS A 709 -20.10 26.67 -6.17
N VAL A 710 -18.94 26.20 -5.74
CA VAL A 710 -18.15 25.21 -6.50
C VAL A 710 -18.75 23.81 -6.41
N ILE A 711 -19.07 23.34 -5.19
CA ILE A 711 -19.45 21.95 -4.91
C ILE A 711 -20.95 21.82 -4.67
N GLY A 712 -21.62 22.87 -4.22
CA GLY A 712 -23.00 22.79 -3.74
C GLY A 712 -23.08 22.68 -2.21
N ASP A 713 -24.28 22.46 -1.70
CA ASP A 713 -24.55 22.45 -0.27
C ASP A 713 -24.01 21.16 0.40
N CYS A 714 -24.15 21.05 1.72
CA CYS A 714 -23.70 19.90 2.49
C CYS A 714 -24.27 18.58 1.93
N GLY A 715 -23.39 17.64 1.61
CA GLY A 715 -23.75 16.34 1.09
C GLY A 715 -23.86 16.26 -0.43
N ASP A 716 -23.87 17.39 -1.16
CA ASP A 716 -23.84 17.38 -2.63
C ASP A 716 -22.58 16.70 -3.18
N GLU A 717 -21.50 16.65 -2.40
CA GLU A 717 -20.28 15.91 -2.75
C GLU A 717 -20.47 14.40 -2.96
N TYR A 718 -21.60 13.82 -2.52
CA TYR A 718 -21.95 12.41 -2.73
C TYR A 718 -23.01 12.19 -3.81
N ARG A 719 -23.56 13.27 -4.40
CA ARG A 719 -24.70 13.21 -5.32
C ARG A 719 -24.39 13.69 -6.73
N ARG A 720 -23.20 14.24 -6.94
CA ARG A 720 -22.67 14.59 -8.26
C ARG A 720 -21.75 13.45 -8.73
N VAL A 721 -22.31 12.52 -9.52
CA VAL A 721 -21.54 11.51 -10.26
C VAL A 721 -21.20 12.07 -11.64
#